data_AF-A0A4V3XC59-F1
#
_entry.id   AF-A0A4V3XC59-F1
#
_cell.length_a   1.000
_cell.length_b   1.000
_cell.length_c   1.000
_cell.angle_alpha   90.00
_cell.angle_beta   90.00
_cell.angle_gamma   90.00
#
_symmetry.space_group_name_H-M   'P 1'
#
loop_
_entity.id
_entity.type
_entity.pdbx_description
1 polymer ?
#
loop_
_entity_poly.entity_id
_entity_poly.type
_entity_poly.pdbx_seq_one_letter_code
_entity_poly.pdbx_strand_id
1 'polypeptide(L)'
;MSVDCNRQSSLYEKDVEKAQVGDPIAAIADFDDPNIDKTAIILEDDSPYPEVRSAVANVDEPDMPVSTIRSWVIGIVFAIVISGLNQFFFFRFPSVTIGTLVAQLLAFPVGRLWTFVVPNVSIFGHALNPGPYTVKEHVLSTIMATVAGGSAYATDIVAVQRVYYGQVYNFSYQWMVVMSTQLIGFSIGGIARRFLVQPPSMIWPANLVNCALFNTLHSQVYAGMGNRGGMSRERFFSYALAGSATWYFFPGYLFQALSVFSWVCWIVPDNVKINQLFGYSSGMGMSLITFDWSQIAYIGSPLATPWWAEANIAVGFVFFFWILTPVLYYSNVWFSQYMPISSRGSFDNTGMAYDVSRILNDDSTINLEKYHSYSPLFLSTTFAISYGLSFASITATLTHTFLYFRKQIWVQSRRAMHEQPDIHARLMSVYQQVPEWWYLIIFLSMFVFGIISIEVWPTQFPVWAFILALIIAFVYVIPIGMIQAITNQQIGLNVITELIIGYALPGRPVAMMMFKTWGYITMAQALTFASDFKLGHYMKIPPRPMFFGQVVATVVAGTVQLGVQAWMFTNIEGICDPKQKDGFICPSTEVFGTASIIWGVIGPALQFSKGQLYYGISHPLIFFFLVGAACPIVGYLISRKWPNTFLRYVNFPVIFSGTGAIPPATAVNYVPWAIVGFIFQYVIRRRHFSWWTKYNYILSAALDSGVAISVILIFFCLEYPLNGQIGINTIQSWWGNTVFQKTGDWNSVTLKTVPVGQTFGAFAEAYPETVDAIFNEHWTTWLTQDDVTRISSYGMNTVRIPLGYWIIEPLVDRATEFYPRGGIKQLKRGLKQLKAAGLSAILDHHALPGVQTPGQMFTGRCTNDVKFYTDENYHRALVWSAVMTALSHLDPDFGSVFAIEAVNEPIMDASKTPGYGDFQKNFVSVVRAVEAALGIATPASGSTPPSGSRSGTLSNTINATTAILNAAADEEGAVKQALDDTVPILIEVALELGIGRALGSGTAPSRTPLVTTFMDVNWQNNDPSNPADAAIGSQLYDNHLYYSFGGVANPNEDAYLESICNLNRVQADAALGDSPLVFGEWGLSTQFTPSDSFLQTWADAQKRAYSMGAGWIYWNFKVEQSELAGDLGRTWSYFEGVEREYLTKDPSQLFNPNVCDLFITSKK
;
A
#
# COMPACT_ATOMS: atom_id res chain seq x y z
N MET A 1 31.31 -26.12 78.48
CA MET A 1 30.38 -27.00 79.22
C MET A 1 29.04 -27.00 78.49
N SER A 2 28.50 -28.19 78.22
CA SER A 2 27.33 -28.55 77.39
C SER A 2 25.96 -28.23 78.04
N VAL A 3 24.98 -27.67 77.30
CA VAL A 3 23.72 -28.29 76.76
C VAL A 3 22.52 -28.19 77.77
N ASP A 4 21.24 -27.81 77.49
CA ASP A 4 20.31 -27.96 76.34
C ASP A 4 19.07 -26.97 76.32
N CYS A 5 18.34 -26.91 75.19
CA CYS A 5 17.15 -26.08 74.77
C CYS A 5 15.74 -26.63 75.21
N ASN A 6 14.52 -26.03 75.07
CA ASN A 6 13.88 -25.17 74.03
C ASN A 6 12.48 -24.54 74.42
N ARG A 7 12.05 -23.51 73.63
CA ARG A 7 10.86 -22.59 73.55
C ARG A 7 9.43 -23.08 73.94
N GLN A 8 8.46 -22.33 74.52
CA GLN A 8 7.83 -20.97 74.44
C GLN A 8 6.74 -20.74 73.36
N SER A 9 5.46 -20.59 73.80
CA SER A 9 4.30 -20.13 73.02
C SER A 9 3.29 -19.32 73.86
N SER A 10 2.61 -18.38 73.19
CA SER A 10 1.32 -17.75 73.53
C SER A 10 1.31 -16.64 74.58
N LEU A 11 0.80 -15.46 74.19
CA LEU A 11 -0.26 -14.73 74.90
C LEU A 11 -0.94 -13.74 73.92
N TYR A 12 -2.27 -13.78 73.91
CA TYR A 12 -3.23 -12.98 73.15
C TYR A 12 -4.02 -12.09 74.14
N GLU A 13 -4.64 -11.02 73.61
CA GLU A 13 -5.54 -10.04 74.25
C GLU A 13 -4.87 -8.97 75.13
N LYS A 14 -5.24 -7.67 75.08
CA LYS A 14 -6.34 -6.90 74.46
C LYS A 14 -5.90 -5.44 74.52
N ASP A 15 -6.35 -4.59 73.60
CA ASP A 15 -6.94 -3.30 73.99
C ASP A 15 -7.86 -2.76 72.90
N VAL A 16 -9.10 -2.53 73.33
CA VAL A 16 -10.20 -1.94 72.59
C VAL A 16 -10.44 -0.58 73.21
N GLU A 17 -10.12 0.48 72.49
CA GLU A 17 -10.76 1.78 72.69
C GLU A 17 -11.19 2.32 71.31
N LYS A 18 -12.50 2.21 71.07
CA LYS A 18 -13.22 3.02 70.08
C LYS A 18 -13.69 4.29 70.80
N ALA A 19 -13.32 5.46 70.29
CA ALA A 19 -14.11 6.67 70.43
C ALA A 19 -14.20 7.36 69.05
N GLN A 20 -15.42 7.73 68.69
CA GLN A 20 -15.88 8.23 67.40
C GLN A 20 -15.21 9.56 66.99
N VAL A 21 -14.67 9.61 65.78
CA VAL A 21 -14.80 10.78 64.89
C VAL A 21 -15.13 10.24 63.50
N GLY A 22 -16.30 10.63 62.99
CA GLY A 22 -16.68 10.36 61.61
C GLY A 22 -15.88 11.27 60.67
N ASP A 23 -15.27 10.66 59.66
CA ASP A 23 -15.30 11.15 58.28
C ASP A 23 -15.08 9.95 57.35
N PRO A 24 -15.65 9.95 56.14
CA PRO A 24 -15.83 8.76 55.34
C PRO A 24 -14.47 8.29 54.84
N ILE A 25 -14.18 6.99 55.01
CA ILE A 25 -13.21 6.30 54.15
C ILE A 25 -13.65 6.63 52.74
N ALA A 26 -12.88 7.45 52.03
CA ALA A 26 -13.13 7.75 50.65
C ALA A 26 -13.03 6.42 49.91
N ALA A 27 -14.19 5.80 49.68
CA ALA A 27 -14.31 4.62 48.85
C ALA A 27 -13.47 4.90 47.61
N ILE A 28 -12.47 4.05 47.33
CA ILE A 28 -11.95 3.95 45.98
C ILE A 28 -13.21 3.77 45.15
N ALA A 29 -13.58 4.80 44.39
CA ALA A 29 -14.81 4.77 43.61
C ALA A 29 -14.79 3.42 42.88
N ASP A 30 -15.87 2.65 43.02
CA ASP A 30 -15.98 1.26 42.58
C ASP A 30 -15.79 1.23 41.06
N PHE A 31 -14.54 1.30 40.64
CA PHE A 31 -14.11 1.28 39.26
C PHE A 31 -14.03 -0.19 38.92
N ASP A 32 -14.77 -0.54 37.89
CA ASP A 32 -14.96 -1.91 37.43
C ASP A 32 -13.69 -2.45 36.73
N ASP A 33 -12.57 -2.50 37.46
CA ASP A 33 -11.30 -3.04 37.02
C ASP A 33 -11.21 -4.52 37.42
N PRO A 34 -11.20 -5.46 36.46
CA PRO A 34 -11.15 -6.88 36.77
C PRO A 34 -9.79 -7.34 37.34
N ASN A 35 -8.75 -6.51 37.25
CA ASN A 35 -7.39 -6.83 37.74
C ASN A 35 -7.15 -6.41 39.19
N ILE A 36 -8.11 -5.71 39.84
CA ILE A 36 -7.98 -5.30 41.24
C ILE A 36 -8.13 -6.49 42.18
N ASP A 37 -7.24 -6.62 43.16
CA ASP A 37 -7.39 -7.59 44.23
C ASP A 37 -8.41 -7.07 45.25
N LYS A 38 -9.68 -7.48 45.10
CA LYS A 38 -10.78 -7.08 46.01
C LYS A 38 -10.55 -7.50 47.45
N THR A 39 -9.67 -8.47 47.72
CA THR A 39 -9.33 -8.91 49.08
C THR A 39 -8.19 -8.11 49.71
N ALA A 40 -7.42 -7.37 48.91
CA ALA A 40 -6.34 -6.50 49.38
C ALA A 40 -6.83 -5.19 50.01
N ILE A 41 -8.13 -4.87 49.93
CA ILE A 41 -8.76 -3.68 50.56
C ILE A 41 -8.56 -3.67 52.10
N ILE A 42 -8.15 -4.80 52.69
CA ILE A 42 -7.88 -4.97 54.14
C ILE A 42 -6.42 -4.60 54.52
N LEU A 43 -5.51 -4.37 53.56
CA LEU A 43 -4.11 -3.99 53.81
C LEU A 43 -3.91 -2.49 53.55
N GLU A 44 -4.10 -1.64 54.56
CA GLU A 44 -3.96 -0.17 54.46
C GLU A 44 -2.55 0.30 53.99
N ASP A 45 -1.52 -0.55 54.12
CA ASP A 45 -0.11 -0.22 53.88
C ASP A 45 0.51 -0.85 52.61
N ASP A 46 -0.31 -1.34 51.67
CA ASP A 46 0.18 -1.98 50.44
C ASP A 46 -0.65 -1.59 49.20
N SER A 47 -0.06 -1.73 48.01
CA SER A 47 -0.76 -1.46 46.75
C SER A 47 -1.86 -2.49 46.47
N PRO A 48 -3.04 -2.09 45.95
CA PRO A 48 -4.12 -3.02 45.61
C PRO A 48 -3.80 -3.95 44.43
N TYR A 49 -2.70 -3.69 43.71
CA TYR A 49 -2.25 -4.49 42.57
C TYR A 49 -1.08 -5.40 42.97
N PRO A 50 -1.23 -6.74 42.86
CA PRO A 50 -0.16 -7.69 43.19
C PRO A 50 1.15 -7.48 42.41
N GLU A 51 1.05 -6.99 41.18
CA GLU A 51 2.19 -6.69 40.31
C GLU A 51 3.08 -5.61 40.94
N VAL A 52 2.47 -4.53 41.42
CA VAL A 52 3.17 -3.40 42.05
C VAL A 52 3.80 -3.82 43.38
N ARG A 53 3.05 -4.53 44.22
CA ARG A 53 3.56 -5.09 45.51
C ARG A 53 4.80 -5.95 45.31
N SER A 54 4.87 -6.69 44.21
CA SER A 54 5.98 -7.61 43.96
C SER A 54 7.25 -6.96 43.42
N ALA A 55 7.20 -5.68 43.01
CA ALA A 55 8.33 -4.98 42.38
C ALA A 55 8.74 -3.67 43.08
N VAL A 56 7.84 -3.03 43.83
CA VAL A 56 8.02 -1.69 44.40
C VAL A 56 8.02 -1.74 45.92
N ALA A 57 8.98 -1.06 46.56
CA ALA A 57 9.03 -0.94 48.02
C ALA A 57 7.89 -0.05 48.56
N ASN A 58 7.33 -0.40 49.71
CA ASN A 58 6.27 0.35 50.38
C ASN A 58 6.79 1.37 51.41
N VAL A 59 8.11 1.58 51.47
CA VAL A 59 8.78 2.54 52.36
C VAL A 59 9.50 3.64 51.57
N ASP A 60 9.76 4.77 52.21
CA ASP A 60 10.53 5.89 51.66
C ASP A 60 11.38 6.58 52.74
N GLU A 61 12.57 7.05 52.35
CA GLU A 61 13.46 7.89 53.15
C GLU A 61 13.60 9.27 52.48
N PRO A 62 12.92 10.31 52.99
CA PRO A 62 12.90 11.64 52.35
C PRO A 62 14.27 12.34 52.25
N ASP A 63 15.16 12.09 53.22
CA ASP A 63 16.48 12.74 53.31
C ASP A 63 17.56 12.06 52.45
N MET A 64 17.24 10.94 51.77
CA MET A 64 18.18 10.24 50.92
C MET A 64 18.64 11.14 49.75
N PRO A 65 19.95 11.34 49.54
CA PRO A 65 20.47 12.16 48.44
C PRO A 65 19.95 11.72 47.08
N VAL A 66 19.58 12.68 46.22
CA VAL A 66 19.06 12.41 44.87
C VAL A 66 19.79 13.22 43.81
N SER A 67 19.72 14.54 43.89
CA SER A 67 20.30 15.48 42.92
C SER A 67 21.69 15.91 43.37
N THR A 68 22.67 15.05 43.17
CA THR A 68 24.07 15.27 43.58
C THR A 68 24.93 15.57 42.35
N ILE A 69 26.12 16.15 42.52
CA ILE A 69 27.04 16.37 41.39
C ILE A 69 27.33 15.04 40.68
N ARG A 70 27.51 13.97 41.47
CA ARG A 70 27.69 12.59 40.97
C ARG A 70 26.54 12.16 40.05
N SER A 71 25.27 12.30 40.47
CA SER A 71 24.13 11.88 39.65
C SER A 71 24.03 12.66 38.34
N TRP A 72 24.30 13.97 38.37
CA TRP A 72 24.28 14.84 37.19
C TRP A 72 25.41 14.53 36.21
N VAL A 73 26.64 14.32 36.69
CA VAL A 73 27.78 13.97 35.83
C VAL A 73 27.56 12.62 35.16
N ILE A 74 27.18 11.59 35.94
CA ILE A 74 26.89 10.26 35.39
C ILE A 74 25.73 10.35 34.38
N GLY A 75 24.63 11.01 34.75
CA GLY A 75 23.46 11.18 33.88
C GLY A 75 23.78 11.90 32.57
N ILE A 76 24.51 13.02 32.59
CA ILE A 76 24.87 13.77 31.37
C ILE A 76 25.85 12.98 30.50
N VAL A 77 26.87 12.35 31.09
CA VAL A 77 27.85 11.56 30.32
C VAL A 77 27.14 10.41 29.60
N PHE A 78 26.28 9.67 30.30
CA PHE A 78 25.50 8.61 29.67
C PHE A 78 24.47 9.14 28.67
N ALA A 79 23.86 10.31 28.90
CA ALA A 79 22.98 10.95 27.93
C ALA A 79 23.72 11.28 26.62
N ILE A 80 24.99 11.72 26.69
CA ILE A 80 25.84 11.96 25.51
C ILE A 80 26.22 10.65 24.83
N VAL A 81 26.74 9.68 25.59
CA VAL A 81 27.27 8.43 25.04
C VAL A 81 26.16 7.59 24.43
N ILE A 82 25.05 7.39 25.15
CA ILE A 82 23.95 6.53 24.68
C ILE A 82 23.23 7.17 23.50
N SER A 83 22.92 8.46 23.54
CA SER A 83 22.24 9.12 22.42
C SER A 83 23.13 9.16 21.17
N GLY A 84 24.44 9.41 21.35
CA GLY A 84 25.41 9.40 20.26
C GLY A 84 25.60 8.03 19.63
N LEU A 85 25.76 6.97 20.43
CA LEU A 85 25.88 5.60 19.94
C LEU A 85 24.60 5.14 19.24
N ASN A 86 23.43 5.41 19.83
CA ASN A 86 22.15 5.05 19.21
C ASN A 86 21.94 5.79 17.90
N GLN A 87 22.32 7.08 17.79
CA GLN A 87 22.27 7.80 16.51
C GLN A 87 23.23 7.21 15.48
N PHE A 88 24.45 6.86 15.91
CA PHE A 88 25.45 6.30 15.03
C PHE A 88 24.99 4.97 14.43
N PHE A 89 24.43 4.08 15.26
CA PHE A 89 23.93 2.78 14.80
C PHE A 89 22.59 2.84 14.08
N PHE A 90 21.85 3.94 14.21
CA PHE A 90 20.53 4.09 13.58
C PHE A 90 20.59 3.99 12.05
N PHE A 91 21.63 4.53 11.42
CA PHE A 91 21.80 4.49 9.96
C PHE A 91 22.41 3.17 9.45
N ARG A 92 22.83 2.26 10.34
CA ARG A 92 23.47 0.98 9.99
C ARG A 92 22.46 -0.17 9.97
N PHE A 93 22.67 -1.13 9.07
CA PHE A 93 21.97 -2.41 9.10
C PHE A 93 22.95 -3.58 9.35
N PRO A 94 22.69 -4.47 10.33
CA PRO A 94 21.65 -4.38 11.36
C PRO A 94 21.91 -3.23 12.35
N SER A 95 20.84 -2.60 12.85
CA SER A 95 20.93 -1.50 13.82
C SER A 95 21.01 -2.02 15.25
N VAL A 96 21.89 -1.45 16.08
CA VAL A 96 22.00 -1.76 17.51
C VAL A 96 21.41 -0.61 18.33
N THR A 97 20.49 -0.91 19.25
CA THR A 97 19.91 0.11 20.17
C THR A 97 20.24 -0.24 21.61
N ILE A 98 20.85 0.70 22.32
CA ILE A 98 21.14 0.64 23.75
C ILE A 98 19.91 1.14 24.52
N GLY A 99 19.24 0.24 25.23
CA GLY A 99 18.04 0.51 26.01
C GLY A 99 18.28 0.85 27.50
N THR A 100 17.20 1.14 28.22
CA THR A 100 17.22 1.61 29.62
C THR A 100 17.90 0.64 30.59
N LEU A 101 17.69 -0.67 30.43
CA LEU A 101 18.28 -1.67 31.32
C LEU A 101 19.82 -1.71 31.23
N VAL A 102 20.38 -1.45 30.04
CA VAL A 102 21.83 -1.37 29.86
C VAL A 102 22.39 -0.12 30.55
N ALA A 103 21.73 1.02 30.39
CA ALA A 103 22.09 2.26 31.09
C ALA A 103 22.08 2.05 32.62
N GLN A 104 21.05 1.39 33.14
CA GLN A 104 20.93 1.03 34.55
C GLN A 104 22.07 0.10 35.03
N LEU A 105 22.46 -0.91 34.23
CA LEU A 105 23.54 -1.81 34.61
C LEU A 105 24.92 -1.17 34.56
N LEU A 106 25.17 -0.26 33.61
CA LEU A 106 26.44 0.44 33.49
C LEU A 106 26.60 1.57 34.51
N ALA A 107 25.51 2.27 34.86
CA ALA A 107 25.55 3.35 35.84
C ALA A 107 25.85 2.86 37.27
N PHE A 108 25.45 1.62 37.61
CA PHE A 108 25.69 1.05 38.94
C PHE A 108 27.18 0.92 39.33
N PRO A 109 28.03 0.19 38.58
CA PRO A 109 29.46 0.07 38.91
C PRO A 109 30.17 1.42 38.85
N VAL A 110 29.80 2.32 37.93
CA VAL A 110 30.37 3.67 37.83
C VAL A 110 30.05 4.51 39.07
N GLY A 111 28.80 4.49 39.55
CA GLY A 111 28.40 5.20 40.78
C GLY A 111 29.05 4.64 42.04
N ARG A 112 29.20 3.31 42.12
CA ARG A 112 29.95 2.65 43.20
C ARG A 112 31.43 3.02 43.16
N LEU A 113 32.07 3.00 41.98
CA LEU A 113 33.46 3.39 41.80
C LEU A 113 33.69 4.86 42.19
N TRP A 114 32.79 5.77 41.80
CA TRP A 114 32.85 7.18 42.19
C TRP A 114 32.88 7.35 43.71
N THR A 115 32.11 6.53 44.45
CA THR A 115 32.09 6.55 45.92
C THR A 115 33.47 6.25 46.52
N PHE A 116 34.23 5.33 45.90
CA PHE A 116 35.54 4.90 46.40
C PHE A 116 36.69 5.79 45.93
N VAL A 117 36.61 6.34 44.71
CA VAL A 117 37.73 7.04 44.07
C VAL A 117 37.69 8.56 44.32
N VAL A 118 36.51 9.16 44.36
CA VAL A 118 36.39 10.63 44.38
C VAL A 118 36.43 11.16 45.82
N PRO A 119 37.30 12.13 46.16
CA PRO A 119 37.43 12.64 47.52
C PRO A 119 36.19 13.43 47.94
N ASN A 120 35.89 13.40 49.24
CA ASN A 120 34.78 14.16 49.84
C ASN A 120 35.16 15.65 50.02
N VAL A 121 35.19 16.38 48.90
CA VAL A 121 35.43 17.83 48.86
C VAL A 121 34.15 18.53 48.43
N SER A 122 33.85 19.70 48.99
CA SER A 122 32.74 20.52 48.53
C SER A 122 33.22 21.53 47.46
N ILE A 123 32.50 21.59 46.34
CA ILE A 123 32.73 22.55 45.26
C ILE A 123 31.45 23.40 45.16
N PHE A 124 31.59 24.73 45.26
CA PHE A 124 30.46 25.67 45.27
C PHE A 124 29.35 25.32 46.28
N GLY A 125 29.73 24.81 47.47
CA GLY A 125 28.78 24.44 48.53
C GLY A 125 28.11 23.08 48.34
N HIS A 126 28.41 22.34 47.27
CA HIS A 126 27.89 21.00 47.02
C HIS A 126 28.98 19.93 47.20
N ALA A 127 28.66 18.85 47.91
CA ALA A 127 29.58 17.74 48.13
C ALA A 127 29.83 16.96 46.82
N LEU A 128 31.10 16.82 46.43
CA LEU A 128 31.51 16.06 45.25
C LEU A 128 31.35 14.54 45.46
N ASN A 129 31.50 14.08 46.71
CA ASN A 129 31.18 12.73 47.13
C ASN A 129 30.22 12.77 48.34
N PRO A 130 28.90 12.64 48.12
CA PRO A 130 27.89 12.77 49.17
C PRO A 130 27.76 11.50 50.05
N GLY A 131 28.64 10.51 49.89
CA GLY A 131 28.59 9.23 50.61
C GLY A 131 28.21 8.04 49.72
N PRO A 132 27.68 6.95 50.29
CA PRO A 132 27.31 5.74 49.55
C PRO A 132 26.40 6.05 48.34
N TYR A 133 26.62 5.36 47.22
CA TYR A 133 25.75 5.51 46.05
C TYR A 133 24.34 5.00 46.34
N THR A 134 23.38 5.91 46.32
CA THR A 134 21.99 5.62 46.70
C THR A 134 21.16 5.11 45.52
N VAL A 135 20.02 4.47 45.81
CA VAL A 135 19.07 4.06 44.77
C VAL A 135 18.45 5.27 44.06
N LYS A 136 18.21 6.38 44.76
CA LYS A 136 17.60 7.58 44.18
C LYS A 136 18.52 8.33 43.22
N GLU A 137 19.82 8.46 43.55
CA GLU A 137 20.82 8.97 42.60
C GLU A 137 20.92 8.07 41.35
N HIS A 138 20.86 6.75 41.55
CA HIS A 138 20.92 5.80 40.45
C HIS A 138 19.74 5.97 39.50
N VAL A 139 18.51 6.01 40.03
CA VAL A 139 17.30 6.21 39.22
C VAL A 139 17.36 7.53 38.44
N LEU A 140 17.74 8.64 39.08
CA LEU A 140 17.84 9.94 38.39
C LEU A 140 18.87 9.89 37.25
N SER A 141 20.06 9.31 37.49
CA SER A 141 21.10 9.20 36.46
C SER A 141 20.68 8.32 35.27
N THR A 142 19.97 7.21 35.52
CA THR A 142 19.45 6.34 34.46
C THR A 142 18.36 7.03 33.64
N ILE A 143 17.43 7.74 34.29
CA ILE A 143 16.38 8.48 33.57
C ILE A 143 16.99 9.56 32.67
N MET A 144 17.99 10.30 33.17
CA MET A 144 18.74 11.25 32.34
C MET A 144 19.40 10.57 31.14
N ALA A 145 19.98 9.39 31.33
CA ALA A 145 20.61 8.64 30.26
C ALA A 145 19.64 8.14 29.17
N THR A 146 18.35 7.96 29.49
CA THR A 146 17.41 7.21 28.63
C THR A 146 16.27 8.03 28.08
N VAL A 147 15.87 9.13 28.73
CA VAL A 147 14.72 9.97 28.34
C VAL A 147 14.76 10.40 26.87
N ALA A 148 15.96 10.64 26.34
CA ALA A 148 16.23 10.95 24.94
C ALA A 148 17.37 10.10 24.38
N GLY A 149 17.55 8.88 24.92
CA GLY A 149 18.62 7.98 24.52
C GLY A 149 18.41 7.41 23.12
N GLY A 150 17.17 7.25 22.65
CA GLY A 150 16.86 6.79 21.29
C GLY A 150 17.03 7.90 20.25
N SER A 151 17.38 7.53 19.01
CA SER A 151 17.49 8.45 17.86
C SER A 151 16.22 9.30 17.73
N ALA A 152 16.36 10.63 17.68
CA ALA A 152 15.23 11.52 17.52
C ALA A 152 14.62 11.36 16.13
N TYR A 153 13.33 11.05 16.04
CA TYR A 153 12.63 10.84 14.77
C TYR A 153 12.73 12.04 13.80
N ALA A 154 12.84 13.27 14.32
CA ALA A 154 13.06 14.47 13.51
C ALA A 154 14.41 14.46 12.75
N THR A 155 15.38 13.64 13.16
CA THR A 155 16.65 13.45 12.42
C THR A 155 16.44 12.79 11.06
N ASP A 156 15.40 11.96 10.91
CA ASP A 156 15.01 11.38 9.61
C ASP A 156 14.49 12.44 8.65
N ILE A 157 13.79 13.49 9.12
CA ILE A 157 13.41 14.61 8.25
C ILE A 157 14.66 15.21 7.61
N VAL A 158 15.68 15.48 8.43
CA VAL A 158 16.94 16.06 7.97
C VAL A 158 17.68 15.11 7.02
N ALA A 159 17.69 13.81 7.34
CA ALA A 159 18.33 12.79 6.50
C ALA A 159 17.62 12.65 5.14
N VAL A 160 16.28 12.56 5.12
CA VAL A 160 15.50 12.47 3.89
C VAL A 160 15.60 13.76 3.07
N GLN A 161 15.52 14.92 3.71
CA GLN A 161 15.75 16.21 3.03
C GLN A 161 17.10 16.22 2.30
N ARG A 162 18.16 15.72 2.93
CA ARG A 162 19.50 15.67 2.34
C ARG A 162 19.66 14.60 1.25
N VAL A 163 19.20 13.37 1.51
CA VAL A 163 19.45 12.21 0.64
C VAL A 163 18.47 12.13 -0.53
N TYR A 164 17.18 12.34 -0.28
CA TYR A 164 16.13 12.17 -1.28
C TYR A 164 15.74 13.46 -1.99
N TYR A 165 15.81 14.61 -1.29
CA TYR A 165 15.37 15.90 -1.84
C TYR A 165 16.52 16.88 -2.13
N GLY A 166 17.77 16.52 -1.86
CA GLY A 166 18.93 17.39 -2.08
C GLY A 166 18.93 18.70 -1.27
N GLN A 167 18.09 18.81 -0.24
CA GLN A 167 17.92 19.99 0.60
C GLN A 167 18.88 19.93 1.81
N VAL A 168 19.81 20.88 1.88
CA VAL A 168 20.74 21.01 3.00
C VAL A 168 20.50 22.33 3.72
N TYR A 169 19.82 22.25 4.87
CA TYR A 169 19.59 23.40 5.75
C TYR A 169 20.63 23.48 6.87
N ASN A 170 20.76 24.67 7.45
CA ASN A 170 21.75 24.94 8.49
C ASN A 170 21.45 24.21 9.81
N PHE A 171 22.45 24.10 10.68
CA PHE A 171 22.31 23.42 11.97
C PHE A 171 21.21 24.03 12.85
N SER A 172 21.00 25.35 12.81
CA SER A 172 19.98 26.01 13.63
C SER A 172 18.56 25.57 13.27
N TYR A 173 18.26 25.37 11.98
CA TYR A 173 16.97 24.81 11.56
C TYR A 173 16.78 23.41 12.12
N GLN A 174 17.76 22.53 11.92
CA GLN A 174 17.73 21.14 12.38
C GLN A 174 17.54 21.08 13.90
N TRP A 175 18.27 21.92 14.63
CA TRP A 175 18.21 22.02 16.07
C TRP A 175 16.86 22.52 16.57
N MET A 176 16.28 23.57 15.97
CA MET A 176 14.96 24.08 16.36
C MET A 176 13.85 23.06 16.11
N VAL A 177 13.89 22.31 15.00
CA VAL A 177 12.91 21.24 14.71
C VAL A 177 13.03 20.08 15.72
N VAL A 178 14.24 19.63 16.02
CA VAL A 178 14.48 18.56 17.01
C VAL A 178 14.05 19.01 18.41
N MET A 179 14.44 20.21 18.86
CA MET A 179 14.06 20.71 20.19
C MET A 179 12.55 20.90 20.31
N SER A 180 11.92 21.47 19.27
CA SER A 180 10.47 21.66 19.23
C SER A 180 9.72 20.33 19.36
N THR A 181 10.07 19.33 18.55
CA THR A 181 9.39 18.02 18.55
C THR A 181 9.60 17.21 19.83
N GLN A 182 10.79 17.31 20.45
CA GLN A 182 11.12 16.56 21.66
C GLN A 182 10.51 17.15 22.93
N LEU A 183 10.54 18.49 23.09
CA LEU A 183 10.18 19.15 24.36
C LEU A 183 8.71 19.60 24.44
N ILE A 184 7.99 19.80 23.31
CA ILE A 184 6.54 20.09 23.37
C ILE A 184 5.80 18.95 24.08
N GLY A 185 6.20 17.70 23.84
CA GLY A 185 5.62 16.52 24.50
C GLY A 185 5.69 16.60 26.03
N PHE A 186 6.77 17.14 26.60
CA PHE A 186 6.92 17.24 28.06
C PHE A 186 5.89 18.18 28.69
N SER A 187 5.49 19.21 27.93
CA SER A 187 4.48 20.17 28.38
C SER A 187 3.10 19.50 28.50
N ILE A 188 2.74 18.67 27.51
CA ILE A 188 1.50 17.89 27.52
C ILE A 188 1.59 16.76 28.56
N GLY A 189 2.75 16.12 28.71
CA GLY A 189 3.02 15.11 29.72
C GLY A 189 2.83 15.62 31.15
N GLY A 190 3.17 16.88 31.41
CA GLY A 190 2.89 17.56 32.68
C GLY A 190 1.41 17.58 33.04
N ILE A 191 0.55 17.92 32.07
CA ILE A 191 -0.91 17.88 32.22
C ILE A 191 -1.40 16.43 32.37
N ALA A 192 -0.86 15.51 31.56
CA ALA A 192 -1.24 14.11 31.54
C ALA A 192 -0.86 13.37 32.85
N ARG A 193 0.11 13.86 33.62
CA ARG A 193 0.58 13.27 34.88
C ARG A 193 -0.54 13.00 35.88
N ARG A 194 -1.53 13.90 35.98
CA ARG A 194 -2.69 13.71 36.88
C ARG A 194 -3.55 12.51 36.48
N PHE A 195 -3.61 12.19 35.19
CA PHE A 195 -4.41 11.09 34.65
C PHE A 195 -3.63 9.77 34.53
N LEU A 196 -2.32 9.85 34.24
CA LEU A 196 -1.51 8.68 33.86
C LEU A 196 -0.52 8.23 34.94
N VAL A 197 -0.21 9.07 35.94
CA VAL A 197 0.81 8.76 36.95
C VAL A 197 0.19 8.58 38.33
N GLN A 198 -0.66 9.52 38.77
CA GLN A 198 -1.23 9.51 40.12
C GLN A 198 -2.19 8.33 40.39
N PRO A 199 -3.07 7.92 39.46
CA PRO A 199 -4.00 6.84 39.75
C PRO A 199 -3.30 5.48 39.96
N PRO A 200 -3.71 4.67 40.95
CA PRO A 200 -3.12 3.35 41.20
C PRO A 200 -3.34 2.36 40.05
N SER A 201 -4.44 2.50 39.31
CA SER A 201 -4.76 1.63 38.16
C SER A 201 -3.83 1.80 36.96
N MET A 202 -3.03 2.88 36.92
CA MET A 202 -2.05 3.13 35.86
C MET A 202 -0.71 2.55 36.29
N ILE A 203 -0.48 1.29 35.95
CA ILE A 203 0.60 0.47 36.51
C ILE A 203 1.93 0.68 35.78
N TRP A 204 1.89 0.89 34.46
CA TRP A 204 3.07 0.92 33.59
C TRP A 204 3.95 -0.32 33.75
N PRO A 205 3.52 -1.50 33.25
CA PRO A 205 4.17 -2.78 33.57
C PRO A 205 5.67 -2.84 33.22
N ALA A 206 6.12 -2.22 32.13
CA ALA A 206 7.54 -2.11 31.80
C ALA A 206 8.38 -1.40 32.89
N ASN A 207 7.82 -0.42 33.59
CA ASN A 207 8.53 0.28 34.68
C ASN A 207 8.76 -0.63 35.89
N LEU A 208 7.92 -1.64 36.10
CA LEU A 208 8.09 -2.60 37.19
C LEU A 208 9.35 -3.45 37.00
N VAL A 209 9.75 -3.74 35.75
CA VAL A 209 11.01 -4.42 35.43
C VAL A 209 12.20 -3.58 35.90
N ASN A 210 12.20 -2.28 35.57
CA ASN A 210 13.25 -1.35 36.03
C ASN A 210 13.28 -1.24 37.57
N CYS A 211 12.11 -1.09 38.21
CA CYS A 211 11.98 -1.02 39.67
C CYS A 211 12.56 -2.29 40.34
N ALA A 212 12.19 -3.47 39.85
CA ALA A 212 12.65 -4.74 40.37
C ALA A 212 14.18 -4.87 40.26
N LEU A 213 14.76 -4.42 39.14
CA LEU A 213 16.21 -4.41 38.96
C LEU A 213 16.91 -3.40 39.89
N PHE A 214 16.38 -2.18 40.07
CA PHE A 214 16.96 -1.19 40.99
C PHE A 214 16.99 -1.69 42.42
N ASN A 215 15.87 -2.27 42.87
CA ASN A 215 15.74 -2.83 44.21
C ASN A 215 16.65 -4.05 44.40
N THR A 216 16.87 -4.85 43.35
CA THR A 216 17.79 -6.01 43.40
C THR A 216 19.25 -5.56 43.48
N LEU A 217 19.68 -4.57 42.69
CA LEU A 217 21.06 -4.06 42.69
C LEU A 217 21.45 -3.35 44.00
N HIS A 218 20.49 -2.73 44.68
CA HIS A 218 20.66 -2.04 45.96
C HIS A 218 20.17 -2.85 47.17
N SER A 219 19.89 -4.15 46.99
CA SER A 219 19.48 -5.10 48.05
C SER A 219 18.33 -4.63 48.96
N GLN A 220 17.32 -3.95 48.40
CA GLN A 220 16.19 -3.38 49.15
C GLN A 220 15.17 -4.46 49.56
N VAL A 221 14.59 -4.32 50.76
CA VAL A 221 13.58 -5.26 51.32
C VAL A 221 12.17 -4.68 51.22
N TYR A 222 11.18 -5.49 50.80
CA TYR A 222 9.79 -5.04 50.62
C TYR A 222 8.74 -6.15 50.88
N ALA A 223 7.49 -5.74 51.08
CA ALA A 223 6.36 -6.63 51.40
C ALA A 223 6.10 -7.64 50.27
N GLY A 224 5.93 -8.93 50.63
CA GLY A 224 5.78 -10.03 49.67
C GLY A 224 7.06 -10.83 49.40
N MET A 225 8.22 -10.40 49.93
CA MET A 225 9.49 -11.16 49.82
C MET A 225 9.39 -12.57 50.39
N GLY A 226 8.58 -12.77 51.44
CA GLY A 226 8.37 -14.04 52.13
C GLY A 226 9.66 -14.65 52.72
N ASN A 227 9.63 -15.13 53.95
CA ASN A 227 10.77 -15.84 54.56
C ASN A 227 11.02 -17.25 53.98
N ARG A 228 10.59 -17.55 52.76
CA ARG A 228 10.70 -18.89 52.17
C ARG A 228 12.02 -19.08 51.43
N GLY A 229 12.70 -20.19 51.77
CA GLY A 229 14.01 -20.57 51.24
C GLY A 229 14.06 -20.64 49.70
N GLY A 230 15.22 -20.29 49.15
CA GLY A 230 15.50 -20.28 47.71
C GLY A 230 16.70 -19.38 47.38
N MET A 231 17.07 -19.32 46.10
CA MET A 231 18.15 -18.45 45.62
C MET A 231 17.86 -16.96 45.88
N SER A 232 18.90 -16.14 46.11
CA SER A 232 18.71 -14.68 46.16
C SER A 232 18.41 -14.13 44.76
N ARG A 233 17.69 -13.01 44.71
CA ARG A 233 17.36 -12.29 43.47
C ARG A 233 18.61 -11.89 42.68
N GLU A 234 19.65 -11.44 43.38
CA GLU A 234 20.95 -11.09 42.81
C GLU A 234 21.64 -12.29 42.14
N ARG A 235 21.71 -13.44 42.84
CA ARG A 235 22.32 -14.67 42.27
C ARG A 235 21.53 -15.18 41.07
N PHE A 236 20.20 -15.14 41.17
CA PHE A 236 19.34 -15.53 40.07
C PHE A 236 19.52 -14.62 38.85
N PHE A 237 19.56 -13.30 39.05
CA PHE A 237 19.84 -12.32 38.01
C PHE A 237 21.19 -12.62 37.32
N SER A 238 22.27 -12.79 38.08
CA SER A 238 23.60 -13.04 37.51
C SER A 238 23.68 -14.33 36.69
N TYR A 239 23.04 -15.42 37.14
CA TYR A 239 23.01 -16.68 36.39
C TYR A 239 22.17 -16.57 35.12
N ALA A 240 21.00 -15.93 35.20
CA ALA A 240 20.15 -15.70 34.04
C ALA A 240 20.80 -14.77 33.02
N LEU A 241 21.49 -13.72 33.48
CA LEU A 241 22.24 -12.77 32.65
C LEU A 241 23.37 -13.48 31.89
N ALA A 242 24.20 -14.26 32.60
CA ALA A 242 25.29 -15.01 31.98
C ALA A 242 24.78 -16.09 31.00
N GLY A 243 23.70 -16.78 31.36
CA GLY A 243 23.05 -17.77 30.50
C GLY A 243 22.48 -17.14 29.24
N SER A 244 21.75 -16.02 29.36
CA SER A 244 21.21 -15.28 28.22
C SER A 244 22.29 -14.73 27.31
N ALA A 245 23.32 -14.10 27.90
CA ALA A 245 24.44 -13.57 27.14
C ALA A 245 25.15 -14.68 26.35
N THR A 246 25.47 -15.80 27.01
CA THR A 246 26.12 -16.93 26.33
C THR A 246 25.22 -17.56 25.26
N TRP A 247 23.93 -17.71 25.54
CA TRP A 247 22.98 -18.29 24.59
C TRP A 247 22.87 -17.46 23.33
N TYR A 248 22.80 -16.12 23.43
CA TYR A 248 22.60 -15.24 22.27
C TYR A 248 23.71 -15.32 21.22
N PHE A 249 24.94 -15.74 21.57
CA PHE A 249 25.99 -16.00 20.58
C PHE A 249 25.61 -17.09 19.57
N PHE A 250 24.73 -18.03 19.95
CA PHE A 250 24.22 -19.05 19.03
C PHE A 250 23.31 -18.46 17.95
N PRO A 251 22.10 -17.96 18.26
CA PRO A 251 21.23 -17.38 17.24
C PRO A 251 21.79 -16.09 16.63
N GLY A 252 22.59 -15.31 17.37
CA GLY A 252 23.13 -14.03 16.89
C GLY A 252 24.30 -14.15 15.91
N TYR A 253 25.10 -15.22 15.96
CA TYR A 253 26.32 -15.32 15.15
C TYR A 253 26.66 -16.75 14.69
N LEU A 254 26.66 -17.72 15.60
CA LEU A 254 27.13 -19.08 15.27
C LEU A 254 26.12 -19.87 14.41
N PHE A 255 24.81 -19.69 14.65
CA PHE A 255 23.71 -20.41 14.01
C PHE A 255 22.45 -19.52 13.87
N GLN A 256 22.48 -18.61 12.90
CA GLN A 256 21.46 -17.59 12.62
C GLN A 256 20.10 -18.14 12.20
N ALA A 257 20.02 -19.34 11.59
CA ALA A 257 18.70 -19.93 11.28
C ALA A 257 17.89 -20.28 12.54
N LEU A 258 18.48 -20.27 13.74
CA LEU A 258 17.74 -20.38 15.00
C LEU A 258 16.88 -19.14 15.30
N SER A 259 17.27 -17.96 14.79
CA SER A 259 16.46 -16.74 14.87
C SER A 259 15.28 -16.79 13.89
N VAL A 260 15.49 -17.34 12.70
CA VAL A 260 14.50 -17.44 11.61
C VAL A 260 14.25 -18.91 11.28
N PHE A 261 13.65 -19.64 12.22
CA PHE A 261 13.53 -21.11 12.19
C PHE A 261 12.42 -21.63 11.26
N SER A 262 12.57 -21.38 9.96
CA SER A 262 11.60 -21.75 8.90
C SER A 262 11.79 -23.19 8.40
N TRP A 263 11.84 -24.17 9.31
CA TRP A 263 12.18 -25.57 8.99
C TRP A 263 11.30 -26.21 7.91
N VAL A 264 10.02 -25.83 7.82
CA VAL A 264 9.09 -26.30 6.77
C VAL A 264 9.56 -25.84 5.39
N CYS A 265 10.04 -24.61 5.28
CA CYS A 265 10.60 -24.04 4.05
C CYS A 265 11.94 -24.69 3.67
N TRP A 266 12.69 -25.23 4.62
CA TRP A 266 13.94 -25.95 4.34
C TRP A 266 13.69 -27.32 3.71
N ILE A 267 12.56 -27.97 4.04
CA ILE A 267 12.16 -29.27 3.47
C ILE A 267 11.65 -29.09 2.04
N VAL A 268 10.87 -28.03 1.78
CA VAL A 268 10.28 -27.76 0.46
C VAL A 268 10.57 -26.31 0.01
N PRO A 269 11.81 -26.01 -0.40
CA PRO A 269 12.28 -24.64 -0.64
C PRO A 269 11.63 -23.96 -1.86
N ASP A 270 11.24 -24.73 -2.87
CA ASP A 270 10.75 -24.19 -4.15
C ASP A 270 9.21 -24.05 -4.22
N ASN A 271 8.47 -24.58 -3.23
CA ASN A 271 7.00 -24.48 -3.25
C ASN A 271 6.55 -23.12 -2.74
N VAL A 272 6.09 -22.28 -3.67
CA VAL A 272 5.66 -20.90 -3.41
C VAL A 272 4.58 -20.81 -2.32
N LYS A 273 3.54 -21.66 -2.36
CA LYS A 273 2.45 -21.60 -1.37
C LYS A 273 2.91 -21.95 0.04
N ILE A 274 3.75 -22.98 0.16
CA ILE A 274 4.30 -23.40 1.46
C ILE A 274 5.23 -22.31 2.01
N ASN A 275 6.07 -21.72 1.16
CA ASN A 275 6.96 -20.63 1.56
C ASN A 275 6.18 -19.36 1.96
N GLN A 276 5.10 -19.03 1.25
CA GLN A 276 4.23 -17.91 1.61
C GLN A 276 3.50 -18.11 2.94
N LEU A 277 3.14 -19.35 3.32
CA LEU A 277 2.43 -19.61 4.58
C LEU A 277 3.37 -19.80 5.78
N PHE A 278 4.47 -20.54 5.61
CA PHE A 278 5.37 -20.92 6.70
C PHE A 278 6.67 -20.12 6.76
N GLY A 279 6.99 -19.34 5.72
CA GLY A 279 8.15 -18.47 5.66
C GLY A 279 8.07 -17.28 6.62
N TYR A 280 9.20 -16.74 7.04
CA TYR A 280 9.30 -15.69 8.03
C TYR A 280 9.72 -14.32 7.46
N SER A 281 10.31 -14.29 6.26
CA SER A 281 10.77 -13.04 5.63
C SER A 281 9.64 -12.36 4.85
N SER A 282 9.11 -13.04 3.83
CA SER A 282 7.98 -12.58 3.00
C SER A 282 6.70 -13.39 3.25
N GLY A 283 6.79 -14.49 4.00
CA GLY A 283 5.67 -15.35 4.37
C GLY A 283 4.96 -14.94 5.67
N MET A 284 3.92 -15.72 5.99
CA MET A 284 3.01 -15.49 7.14
C MET A 284 3.49 -16.11 8.45
N GLY A 285 4.65 -16.78 8.43
CA GLY A 285 5.32 -17.43 9.56
C GLY A 285 4.40 -18.26 10.46
N MET A 286 3.63 -19.16 9.85
CA MET A 286 2.82 -20.16 10.56
C MET A 286 3.65 -21.22 11.32
N SER A 287 4.98 -21.07 11.34
CA SER A 287 5.87 -21.79 12.24
C SER A 287 5.86 -21.13 13.63
N LEU A 288 5.81 -21.92 14.70
CA LEU A 288 5.55 -21.42 16.05
C LEU A 288 6.80 -21.05 16.87
N ILE A 289 8.00 -21.29 16.36
CA ILE A 289 9.20 -21.35 17.22
C ILE A 289 10.33 -20.49 16.65
N THR A 290 10.86 -19.61 17.49
CA THR A 290 12.20 -19.02 17.37
C THR A 290 12.95 -19.28 18.67
N PHE A 291 14.28 -19.40 18.58
CA PHE A 291 15.15 -19.60 19.75
C PHE A 291 15.92 -18.34 20.14
N ASP A 292 15.57 -17.21 19.52
CA ASP A 292 16.21 -15.93 19.71
C ASP A 292 15.34 -15.00 20.56
N TRP A 293 15.84 -14.65 21.76
CA TRP A 293 15.16 -13.73 22.66
C TRP A 293 14.98 -12.33 22.07
N SER A 294 15.88 -11.87 21.19
CA SER A 294 15.72 -10.57 20.52
C SER A 294 14.51 -10.55 19.57
N GLN A 295 14.18 -11.68 18.95
CA GLN A 295 12.97 -11.83 18.14
C GLN A 295 11.71 -11.93 19.01
N ILE A 296 11.80 -12.65 20.14
CA ILE A 296 10.70 -12.81 21.10
C ILE A 296 10.36 -11.47 21.77
N ALA A 297 11.35 -10.66 22.15
CA ALA A 297 11.16 -9.39 22.85
C ALA A 297 11.03 -8.18 21.89
N TYR A 298 10.95 -8.41 20.57
CA TYR A 298 10.96 -7.36 19.55
C TYR A 298 9.82 -6.33 19.75
N ILE A 299 8.61 -6.80 20.06
CA ILE A 299 7.44 -5.95 20.35
C ILE A 299 7.30 -5.62 21.84
N GLY A 300 8.40 -5.68 22.59
CA GLY A 300 8.46 -5.53 24.03
C GLY A 300 8.48 -6.85 24.79
N SER A 301 8.96 -6.83 26.02
CA SER A 301 9.15 -8.05 26.83
C SER A 301 7.78 -8.70 27.19
N PRO A 302 7.54 -9.97 26.83
CA PRO A 302 6.30 -10.67 27.19
C PRO A 302 6.18 -10.89 28.71
N LEU A 303 7.30 -10.95 29.42
CA LEU A 303 7.31 -11.08 30.88
C LEU A 303 6.90 -9.80 31.62
N ALA A 304 6.82 -8.66 30.92
CA ALA A 304 6.27 -7.42 31.47
C ALA A 304 4.76 -7.28 31.18
N THR A 305 4.30 -7.81 30.04
CA THR A 305 2.95 -7.57 29.53
C THR A 305 1.91 -8.49 30.20
N PRO A 306 0.73 -8.01 30.62
CA PRO A 306 -0.31 -8.88 31.17
C PRO A 306 -0.91 -9.84 30.14
N TRP A 307 -1.14 -11.11 30.52
CA TRP A 307 -1.67 -12.16 29.62
C TRP A 307 -2.92 -11.75 28.83
N TRP A 308 -3.89 -11.06 29.46
CA TRP A 308 -5.11 -10.69 28.77
C TRP A 308 -4.84 -9.72 27.61
N ALA A 309 -3.87 -8.82 27.74
CA ALA A 309 -3.46 -7.93 26.66
C ALA A 309 -2.76 -8.71 25.54
N GLU A 310 -1.86 -9.64 25.91
CA GLU A 310 -1.19 -10.54 24.96
C GLU A 310 -2.18 -11.40 24.18
N ALA A 311 -3.19 -11.94 24.86
CA ALA A 311 -4.24 -12.75 24.24
C ALA A 311 -5.06 -11.95 23.22
N ASN A 312 -5.35 -10.66 23.49
CA ASN A 312 -6.03 -9.79 22.52
C ASN A 312 -5.16 -9.58 21.26
N ILE A 313 -3.86 -9.31 21.44
CA ILE A 313 -2.93 -9.17 20.32
C ILE A 313 -2.82 -10.48 19.52
N ALA A 314 -2.67 -11.62 20.20
CA ALA A 314 -2.56 -12.92 19.56
C ALA A 314 -3.82 -13.28 18.75
N VAL A 315 -5.01 -13.02 19.28
CA VAL A 315 -6.27 -13.23 18.56
C VAL A 315 -6.39 -12.29 17.36
N GLY A 316 -6.03 -11.02 17.50
CA GLY A 316 -5.96 -10.07 16.40
C GLY A 316 -5.02 -10.54 15.30
N PHE A 317 -3.82 -10.96 15.68
CA PHE A 317 -2.82 -11.50 14.76
C PHE A 317 -3.32 -12.73 14.00
N VAL A 318 -3.86 -13.74 14.69
CA VAL A 318 -4.40 -14.94 14.04
C VAL A 318 -5.53 -14.60 13.08
N PHE A 319 -6.47 -13.75 13.48
CA PHE A 319 -7.61 -13.41 12.63
C PHE A 319 -7.21 -12.61 11.39
N PHE A 320 -6.47 -11.50 11.57
CA PHE A 320 -6.17 -10.60 10.46
C PHE A 320 -5.04 -11.11 9.56
N PHE A 321 -4.01 -11.73 10.13
CA PHE A 321 -2.85 -12.18 9.37
C PHE A 321 -2.97 -13.65 8.98
N TRP A 322 -3.29 -14.58 9.88
CA TRP A 322 -3.34 -16.00 9.48
C TRP A 322 -4.61 -16.42 8.74
N ILE A 323 -5.70 -15.66 8.86
CA ILE A 323 -6.97 -15.98 8.19
C ILE A 323 -7.26 -14.96 7.08
N LEU A 324 -7.50 -13.70 7.43
CA LEU A 324 -7.98 -12.70 6.46
C LEU A 324 -6.96 -12.41 5.35
N THR A 325 -5.68 -12.25 5.69
CA THR A 325 -4.64 -11.91 4.70
C THR A 325 -4.48 -13.00 3.63
N PRO A 326 -4.31 -14.31 3.96
CA PRO A 326 -4.33 -15.39 2.97
C PRO A 326 -5.62 -15.46 2.16
N VAL A 327 -6.79 -15.25 2.77
CA VAL A 327 -8.07 -15.24 2.05
C VAL A 327 -8.06 -14.17 0.96
N LEU A 328 -7.70 -12.93 1.31
CA LEU A 328 -7.62 -11.83 0.35
C LEU A 328 -6.54 -12.07 -0.72
N TYR A 329 -5.37 -12.57 -0.30
CA TYR A 329 -4.25 -12.83 -1.20
C TYR A 329 -4.57 -13.88 -2.25
N TYR A 330 -5.09 -15.05 -1.82
CA TYR A 330 -5.43 -16.14 -2.74
C TYR A 330 -6.72 -15.88 -3.53
N SER A 331 -7.58 -14.96 -3.09
CA SER A 331 -8.70 -14.42 -3.88
C SER A 331 -8.28 -13.32 -4.88
N ASN A 332 -6.98 -12.99 -4.97
CA ASN A 332 -6.43 -11.96 -5.86
C ASN A 332 -7.01 -10.56 -5.64
N VAL A 333 -7.40 -10.24 -4.42
CA VAL A 333 -7.91 -8.91 -4.07
C VAL A 333 -6.76 -7.89 -4.22
N TRP A 334 -7.03 -6.76 -4.88
CA TRP A 334 -6.03 -5.72 -5.20
C TRP A 334 -4.85 -6.23 -6.05
N PHE A 335 -5.08 -7.23 -6.91
CA PHE A 335 -4.03 -7.84 -7.75
C PHE A 335 -2.86 -8.43 -6.93
N SER A 336 -3.14 -8.83 -5.69
CA SER A 336 -2.13 -9.25 -4.72
C SER A 336 -1.24 -10.41 -5.17
N GLN A 337 -1.73 -11.31 -6.03
CA GLN A 337 -0.97 -12.50 -6.45
C GLN A 337 0.29 -12.19 -7.27
N TYR A 338 0.36 -10.98 -7.85
CA TYR A 338 1.53 -10.49 -8.60
C TYR A 338 2.62 -9.90 -7.71
N MET A 339 2.38 -9.82 -6.40
CA MET A 339 3.31 -9.29 -5.41
C MET A 339 3.54 -10.32 -4.29
N PRO A 340 4.60 -10.17 -3.47
CA PRO A 340 4.78 -10.99 -2.28
C PRO A 340 3.63 -10.77 -1.28
N ILE A 341 3.20 -11.84 -0.59
CA ILE A 341 2.10 -11.76 0.40
C ILE A 341 2.41 -10.79 1.55
N SER A 342 3.67 -10.72 1.97
CA SER A 342 4.20 -9.74 2.90
C SER A 342 5.44 -9.07 2.32
N SER A 343 5.43 -7.74 2.28
CA SER A 343 6.57 -6.92 1.91
C SER A 343 6.44 -5.53 2.52
N ARG A 344 7.60 -4.92 2.84
CA ARG A 344 7.73 -3.52 3.28
C ARG A 344 7.76 -2.51 2.13
N GLY A 345 7.98 -2.98 0.89
CA GLY A 345 8.05 -2.15 -0.31
C GLY A 345 6.70 -1.94 -0.98
N SER A 346 6.64 -0.94 -1.87
CA SER A 346 5.55 -0.69 -2.82
C SER A 346 5.92 -1.17 -4.22
N PHE A 347 4.92 -1.53 -5.02
CA PHE A 347 5.09 -2.12 -6.35
C PHE A 347 4.35 -1.35 -7.44
N ASP A 348 4.82 -1.47 -8.68
CA ASP A 348 4.14 -1.01 -9.88
C ASP A 348 3.33 -2.14 -10.57
N ASN A 349 2.61 -1.80 -11.64
CA ASN A 349 1.81 -2.71 -12.47
C ASN A 349 2.65 -3.73 -13.28
N THR A 350 3.98 -3.68 -13.18
CA THR A 350 4.90 -4.69 -13.75
C THR A 350 5.34 -5.72 -12.70
N GLY A 351 4.95 -5.53 -11.43
CA GLY A 351 5.35 -6.39 -10.31
C GLY A 351 6.73 -6.06 -9.75
N MET A 352 7.32 -4.96 -10.19
CA MET A 352 8.63 -4.47 -9.75
C MET A 352 8.46 -3.43 -8.63
N ALA A 353 9.55 -3.09 -7.95
CA ALA A 353 9.54 -2.03 -6.95
C ALA A 353 9.17 -0.68 -7.59
N TYR A 354 8.28 0.06 -6.95
CA TYR A 354 7.72 1.31 -7.49
C TYR A 354 8.79 2.41 -7.59
N ASP A 355 9.03 2.91 -8.81
CA ASP A 355 10.01 3.97 -9.06
C ASP A 355 9.35 5.36 -8.98
N VAL A 356 9.63 6.05 -7.88
CA VAL A 356 9.02 7.35 -7.56
C VAL A 356 9.57 8.47 -8.43
N SER A 357 10.83 8.37 -8.87
CA SER A 357 11.44 9.42 -9.69
C SER A 357 10.69 9.66 -11.00
N ARG A 358 9.98 8.62 -11.48
CA ARG A 358 9.16 8.67 -12.69
C ARG A 358 7.93 9.55 -12.56
N ILE A 359 7.43 9.78 -11.34
CA ILE A 359 6.17 10.53 -11.10
C ILE A 359 6.40 11.92 -10.50
N LEU A 360 7.67 12.33 -10.34
CA LEU A 360 8.03 13.63 -9.76
C LEU A 360 8.39 14.65 -10.84
N ASN A 361 8.12 15.92 -10.51
CA ASN A 361 8.71 17.09 -11.17
C ASN A 361 10.07 17.43 -10.53
N ASP A 362 10.83 18.32 -11.17
CA ASP A 362 12.15 18.76 -10.67
C ASP A 362 12.07 19.46 -9.31
N ASP A 363 10.91 20.04 -8.97
CA ASP A 363 10.63 20.65 -7.67
C ASP A 363 10.15 19.66 -6.59
N SER A 364 10.23 18.35 -6.88
CA SER A 364 9.77 17.26 -6.02
C SER A 364 8.26 17.24 -5.72
N THR A 365 7.45 17.92 -6.53
CA THR A 365 5.99 17.78 -6.53
C THR A 365 5.53 16.65 -7.46
N ILE A 366 4.30 16.17 -7.29
CA ILE A 366 3.74 15.11 -8.15
C ILE A 366 3.43 15.63 -9.55
N ASN A 367 3.80 14.85 -10.56
CA ASN A 367 3.35 14.99 -11.93
C ASN A 367 2.24 13.95 -12.21
N LEU A 368 0.99 14.43 -12.31
CA LEU A 368 -0.17 13.57 -12.51
C LEU A 368 -0.16 12.84 -13.85
N GLU A 369 0.32 13.49 -14.91
CA GLU A 369 0.42 12.88 -16.24
C GLU A 369 1.40 11.72 -16.24
N LYS A 370 2.61 11.92 -15.70
CA LYS A 370 3.60 10.86 -15.56
C LYS A 370 3.13 9.72 -14.63
N TYR A 371 2.36 10.05 -13.60
CA TYR A 371 1.75 9.05 -12.72
C TYR A 371 0.76 8.17 -13.48
N HIS A 372 -0.15 8.77 -14.25
CA HIS A 372 -1.14 8.04 -15.02
C HIS A 372 -0.52 7.25 -16.19
N SER A 373 0.59 7.71 -16.77
CA SER A 373 1.31 6.97 -17.82
C SER A 373 2.19 5.84 -17.28
N TYR A 374 2.66 5.93 -16.04
CA TYR A 374 3.53 4.91 -15.44
C TYR A 374 2.73 3.78 -14.78
N SER A 375 2.18 4.02 -13.58
CA SER A 375 1.49 2.99 -12.82
C SER A 375 0.81 3.58 -11.57
N PRO A 376 -0.38 3.05 -11.19
CA PRO A 376 -0.87 3.15 -9.81
C PRO A 376 0.11 2.49 -8.83
N LEU A 377 0.05 2.87 -7.56
CA LEU A 377 0.87 2.25 -6.53
C LEU A 377 0.16 1.04 -5.93
N PHE A 378 0.85 -0.10 -5.90
CA PHE A 378 0.35 -1.33 -5.30
C PHE A 378 1.10 -1.68 -4.01
N LEU A 379 0.37 -2.21 -3.04
CA LEU A 379 0.84 -2.63 -1.73
C LEU A 379 0.64 -4.14 -1.56
N SER A 380 1.56 -4.79 -0.84
CA SER A 380 1.38 -6.17 -0.39
C SER A 380 0.12 -6.30 0.48
N THR A 381 -0.53 -7.47 0.47
CA THR A 381 -1.78 -7.68 1.22
C THR A 381 -1.59 -7.46 2.72
N THR A 382 -0.46 -7.93 3.27
CA THR A 382 -0.09 -7.71 4.67
C THR A 382 -0.01 -6.21 4.99
N PHE A 383 0.62 -5.42 4.11
CA PHE A 383 0.78 -3.98 4.34
C PHE A 383 -0.56 -3.24 4.21
N ALA A 384 -1.37 -3.58 3.22
CA ALA A 384 -2.72 -3.03 3.04
C ALA A 384 -3.61 -3.28 4.28
N ILE A 385 -3.58 -4.50 4.83
CA ILE A 385 -4.34 -4.84 6.05
C ILE A 385 -3.81 -4.11 7.28
N SER A 386 -2.49 -3.93 7.40
CA SER A 386 -1.91 -3.12 8.48
C SER A 386 -2.40 -1.67 8.46
N TYR A 387 -2.57 -1.05 7.28
CA TYR A 387 -3.20 0.27 7.18
C TYR A 387 -4.68 0.25 7.59
N GLY A 388 -5.45 -0.75 7.15
CA GLY A 388 -6.83 -0.94 7.60
C GLY A 388 -6.94 -1.03 9.12
N LEU A 389 -6.11 -1.87 9.75
CA LEU A 389 -6.08 -2.01 11.21
C LEU A 389 -5.63 -0.74 11.93
N SER A 390 -4.70 0.00 11.34
CA SER A 390 -4.32 1.32 11.84
C SER A 390 -5.55 2.24 11.88
N PHE A 391 -6.33 2.33 10.79
CA PHE A 391 -7.59 3.10 10.75
C PHE A 391 -8.59 2.67 11.82
N ALA A 392 -8.78 1.37 12.02
CA ALA A 392 -9.67 0.84 13.07
C ALA A 392 -9.18 1.19 14.48
N SER A 393 -7.87 1.10 14.73
CA SER A 393 -7.30 1.35 16.06
C SER A 393 -7.56 2.78 16.55
N ILE A 394 -7.56 3.76 15.64
CA ILE A 394 -7.71 5.19 15.94
C ILE A 394 -9.10 5.50 16.49
N THR A 395 -10.17 5.09 15.77
CA THR A 395 -11.55 5.31 16.22
C THR A 395 -11.90 4.37 17.38
N ALA A 396 -11.34 3.16 17.42
CA ALA A 396 -11.51 2.25 18.54
C ALA A 396 -10.96 2.84 19.83
N THR A 397 -9.79 3.49 19.79
CA THR A 397 -9.16 4.09 20.97
C THR A 397 -10.03 5.17 21.61
N LEU A 398 -10.55 6.10 20.80
CA LEU A 398 -11.44 7.15 21.30
C LEU A 398 -12.75 6.58 21.86
N THR A 399 -13.38 5.68 21.10
CA THR A 399 -14.66 5.07 21.48
C THR A 399 -14.52 4.23 22.74
N HIS A 400 -13.50 3.38 22.82
CA HIS A 400 -13.22 2.55 23.99
C HIS A 400 -12.94 3.41 25.22
N THR A 401 -12.12 4.47 25.07
CA THR A 401 -11.80 5.38 26.18
C THR A 401 -13.06 6.08 26.71
N PHE A 402 -13.92 6.55 25.82
CA PHE A 402 -15.18 7.16 26.21
C PHE A 402 -16.14 6.16 26.91
N LEU A 403 -16.19 4.92 26.45
CA LEU A 403 -17.11 3.91 27.00
C LEU A 403 -16.64 3.31 28.34
N TYR A 404 -15.34 3.07 28.51
CA TYR A 404 -14.80 2.39 29.69
C TYR A 404 -14.19 3.38 30.70
N PHE A 405 -13.50 4.42 30.24
CA PHE A 405 -12.73 5.31 31.12
C PHE A 405 -13.38 6.68 31.42
N ARG A 406 -14.53 7.04 30.81
CA ARG A 406 -15.17 8.36 31.04
C ARG A 406 -15.39 8.72 32.52
N LYS A 407 -15.81 7.75 33.34
CA LYS A 407 -16.07 7.99 34.77
C LYS A 407 -14.75 8.27 35.49
N GLN A 408 -13.71 7.52 35.18
CA GLN A 408 -12.39 7.70 35.75
C GLN A 408 -11.80 9.06 35.34
N ILE A 409 -11.87 9.42 34.06
CA ILE A 409 -11.43 10.72 33.56
C ILE A 409 -12.19 11.86 34.27
N TRP A 410 -13.51 11.75 34.41
CA TRP A 410 -14.33 12.76 35.09
C TRP A 410 -13.97 12.92 36.56
N VAL A 411 -13.83 11.81 37.30
CA VAL A 411 -13.44 11.84 38.72
C VAL A 411 -12.05 12.44 38.88
N GLN A 412 -11.08 12.00 38.08
CA GLN A 412 -9.71 12.51 38.15
C GLN A 412 -9.60 13.97 37.73
N SER A 413 -10.46 14.47 36.83
CA SER A 413 -10.51 15.89 36.47
C SER A 413 -11.01 16.80 37.62
N ARG A 414 -11.82 16.27 38.54
CA ARG A 414 -12.44 17.02 39.66
C ARG A 414 -11.77 16.85 41.03
N ARG A 415 -10.96 15.81 41.24
CA ARG A 415 -10.30 15.55 42.53
C ARG A 415 -9.20 16.56 42.87
N ALA A 416 -9.19 17.09 44.10
CA ALA A 416 -8.05 17.87 44.58
C ALA A 416 -6.80 16.98 44.69
N MET A 417 -5.61 17.53 44.37
CA MET A 417 -4.37 16.74 44.35
C MET A 417 -4.00 16.06 45.68
N HIS A 418 -4.61 16.45 46.80
CA HIS A 418 -4.33 15.93 48.15
C HIS A 418 -5.20 14.72 48.55
N GLU A 419 -6.22 14.34 47.78
CA GLU A 419 -7.04 13.14 48.03
C GLU A 419 -6.51 11.94 47.23
N GLN A 420 -5.46 11.28 47.73
CA GLN A 420 -4.79 10.18 47.04
C GLN A 420 -5.04 8.82 47.74
N PRO A 421 -5.72 7.85 47.09
CA PRO A 421 -6.07 6.56 47.71
C PRO A 421 -4.92 5.53 47.72
N ASP A 422 -3.80 5.78 47.04
CA ASP A 422 -2.67 4.83 46.92
C ASP A 422 -1.53 5.14 47.91
N ILE A 423 -0.84 4.12 48.42
CA ILE A 423 0.29 4.29 49.34
C ILE A 423 1.45 5.07 48.71
N HIS A 424 1.80 4.79 47.45
CA HIS A 424 2.91 5.48 46.80
C HIS A 424 2.58 6.95 46.55
N ALA A 425 1.31 7.27 46.29
CA ALA A 425 0.86 8.65 46.18
C ALA A 425 0.85 9.39 47.53
N ARG A 426 0.52 8.71 48.63
CA ARG A 426 0.67 9.25 50.00
C ARG A 426 2.13 9.54 50.33
N LEU A 427 3.05 8.60 50.08
CA LEU A 427 4.49 8.81 50.29
C LEU A 427 5.03 9.97 49.43
N MET A 428 4.56 10.08 48.18
CA MET A 428 4.97 11.14 47.26
C MET A 428 4.40 12.53 47.58
N SER A 429 3.42 12.64 48.49
CA SER A 429 2.80 13.92 48.87
C SER A 429 3.75 14.84 49.65
N VAL A 430 4.79 14.29 50.27
CA VAL A 430 5.82 15.04 51.01
C VAL A 430 6.69 15.89 50.08
N TYR A 431 6.86 15.47 48.83
CA TYR A 431 7.71 16.17 47.88
C TYR A 431 7.00 17.32 47.16
N GLN A 432 7.71 18.44 47.01
CA GLN A 432 7.22 19.58 46.24
C GLN A 432 7.01 19.22 44.77
N GLN A 433 5.80 19.48 44.29
CA GLN A 433 5.42 19.24 42.90
C GLN A 433 6.02 20.30 41.97
N VAL A 434 6.07 19.97 40.67
CA VAL A 434 6.50 20.89 39.62
C VAL A 434 5.37 21.88 39.34
N PRO A 435 5.61 23.20 39.37
CA PRO A 435 4.59 24.19 39.02
C PRO A 435 4.14 24.08 37.56
N GLU A 436 2.84 24.23 37.29
CA GLU A 436 2.28 24.13 35.93
C GLU A 436 2.87 25.15 34.94
N TRP A 437 3.25 26.33 35.42
CA TRP A 437 3.84 27.37 34.58
C TRP A 437 5.22 27.00 33.98
N TRP A 438 5.95 26.03 34.57
CA TRP A 438 7.19 25.52 33.97
C TRP A 438 6.91 24.80 32.65
N TYR A 439 5.86 23.98 32.62
CA TYR A 439 5.39 23.30 31.43
C TYR A 439 4.89 24.30 30.38
N LEU A 440 4.19 25.37 30.81
CA LEU A 440 3.74 26.43 29.90
C LEU A 440 4.90 27.18 29.23
N ILE A 441 5.97 27.50 29.96
CA ILE A 441 7.15 28.15 29.39
C ILE A 441 7.84 27.26 28.35
N ILE A 442 7.99 25.97 28.62
CA ILE A 442 8.54 25.02 27.65
C ILE A 442 7.65 24.97 26.40
N PHE A 443 6.33 24.86 26.58
CA PHE A 443 5.40 24.86 25.45
C PHE A 443 5.56 26.11 24.58
N LEU A 444 5.49 27.30 25.17
CA LEU A 444 5.55 28.56 24.43
C LEU A 444 6.90 28.75 23.71
N SER A 445 8.01 28.46 24.38
CA SER A 445 9.34 28.57 23.76
C SER A 445 9.53 27.59 22.59
N MET A 446 9.11 26.34 22.75
CA MET A 446 9.25 25.30 21.74
C MET A 446 8.24 25.44 20.59
N PHE A 447 7.06 26.01 20.87
CA PHE A 447 6.08 26.39 19.86
C PHE A 447 6.61 27.52 18.97
N VAL A 448 7.26 28.52 19.56
CA VAL A 448 7.93 29.61 18.82
C VAL A 448 9.06 29.05 17.96
N PHE A 449 9.87 28.12 18.46
CA PHE A 449 10.89 27.44 17.63
C PHE A 449 10.27 26.67 16.46
N GLY A 450 9.12 26.04 16.65
CA GLY A 450 8.34 25.42 15.58
C GLY A 450 7.94 26.43 14.50
N ILE A 451 7.31 27.55 14.89
CA ILE A 451 6.91 28.60 13.94
C ILE A 451 8.11 29.18 13.18
N ILE A 452 9.20 29.50 13.88
CA ILE A 452 10.41 30.03 13.24
C ILE A 452 10.96 29.03 12.21
N SER A 453 11.01 27.75 12.55
CA SER A 453 11.49 26.70 11.64
C SER A 453 10.65 26.58 10.37
N ILE A 454 9.36 26.90 10.47
CA ILE A 454 8.39 26.81 9.38
C ILE A 454 8.42 28.04 8.48
N GLU A 455 8.46 29.25 9.06
CA GLU A 455 8.34 30.52 8.32
C GLU A 455 9.67 31.00 7.73
N VAL A 456 10.81 30.69 8.36
CA VAL A 456 12.12 31.18 7.91
C VAL A 456 12.70 30.32 6.77
N TRP A 457 12.36 29.03 6.70
CA TRP A 457 12.85 28.11 5.68
C TRP A 457 11.72 27.63 4.76
N PRO A 458 11.99 27.31 3.48
CA PRO A 458 10.98 26.90 2.51
C PRO A 458 10.52 25.44 2.74
N THR A 459 9.88 25.20 3.87
CA THR A 459 9.39 23.88 4.30
C THR A 459 8.09 23.45 3.62
N GLN A 460 7.42 24.39 2.94
CA GLN A 460 6.08 24.22 2.33
C GLN A 460 4.97 23.86 3.33
N PHE A 461 5.24 23.95 4.62
CA PHE A 461 4.34 23.61 5.71
C PHE A 461 3.68 24.89 6.27
N PRO A 462 2.35 24.99 6.36
CA PRO A 462 1.71 26.19 6.91
C PRO A 462 1.51 26.09 8.43
N VAL A 463 1.53 27.23 9.12
CA VAL A 463 1.39 27.30 10.60
C VAL A 463 0.06 26.73 11.11
N TRP A 464 -1.04 26.85 10.36
CA TRP A 464 -2.32 26.25 10.78
C TRP A 464 -2.24 24.71 10.84
N ALA A 465 -1.45 24.09 9.96
CA ALA A 465 -1.27 22.64 9.95
C ALA A 465 -0.39 22.19 11.13
N PHE A 466 0.59 23.01 11.52
CA PHE A 466 1.34 22.79 12.76
C PHE A 466 0.43 22.78 14.00
N ILE A 467 -0.47 23.75 14.11
CA ILE A 467 -1.44 23.81 15.22
C ILE A 467 -2.35 22.57 15.21
N LEU A 468 -2.83 22.16 14.03
CA LEU A 468 -3.67 20.97 13.88
C LEU A 468 -2.93 19.70 14.35
N ALA A 469 -1.65 19.52 13.99
CA ALA A 469 -0.85 18.39 14.44
C ALA A 469 -0.76 18.32 15.97
N LEU A 470 -0.56 19.47 16.64
CA LEU A 470 -0.52 19.54 18.10
C LEU A 470 -1.88 19.26 18.75
N ILE A 471 -2.99 19.69 18.13
CA ILE A 471 -4.35 19.36 18.61
C ILE A 471 -4.58 17.86 18.56
N ILE A 472 -4.20 17.19 17.46
CA ILE A 472 -4.28 15.74 17.33
C ILE A 472 -3.47 15.06 18.44
N ALA A 473 -2.20 15.44 18.62
CA ALA A 473 -1.38 14.89 19.68
C ALA A 473 -2.04 15.05 21.06
N PHE A 474 -2.52 16.26 21.39
CA PHE A 474 -3.14 16.57 22.68
C PHE A 474 -4.38 15.72 22.96
N VAL A 475 -5.27 15.56 21.97
CA VAL A 475 -6.51 14.78 22.12
C VAL A 475 -6.22 13.30 22.38
N TYR A 476 -5.18 12.76 21.73
CA TYR A 476 -4.88 11.33 21.80
C TYR A 476 -3.92 10.92 22.93
N VAL A 477 -3.16 11.84 23.55
CA VAL A 477 -2.25 11.52 24.66
C VAL A 477 -2.95 10.81 25.82
N ILE A 478 -4.10 11.31 26.29
CA ILE A 478 -4.78 10.69 27.44
C ILE A 478 -5.36 9.31 27.06
N PRO A 479 -6.16 9.15 25.99
CA PRO A 479 -6.67 7.86 25.56
C PRO A 479 -5.58 6.79 25.37
N ILE A 480 -4.53 7.13 24.61
CA ILE A 480 -3.45 6.19 24.31
C ILE A 480 -2.64 5.90 25.57
N GLY A 481 -2.37 6.91 26.39
CA GLY A 481 -1.65 6.76 27.64
C GLY A 481 -2.36 5.87 28.65
N MET A 482 -3.69 5.94 28.77
CA MET A 482 -4.44 5.07 29.67
C MET A 482 -4.37 3.61 29.22
N ILE A 483 -4.48 3.36 27.91
CA ILE A 483 -4.33 2.01 27.35
C ILE A 483 -2.91 1.50 27.61
N GLN A 484 -1.89 2.26 27.22
CA GLN A 484 -0.49 1.87 27.40
C GLN A 484 -0.11 1.62 28.87
N ALA A 485 -0.56 2.47 29.79
CA ALA A 485 -0.28 2.34 31.22
C ALA A 485 -0.89 1.06 31.84
N ILE A 486 -1.94 0.51 31.24
CA ILE A 486 -2.62 -0.70 31.71
C ILE A 486 -2.12 -1.94 30.96
N THR A 487 -1.98 -1.86 29.64
CA THR A 487 -1.73 -3.00 28.75
C THR A 487 -0.27 -3.17 28.38
N ASN A 488 0.59 -2.18 28.67
CA ASN A 488 1.96 -2.07 28.18
C ASN A 488 2.08 -1.91 26.65
N GLN A 489 0.99 -1.56 25.94
CA GLN A 489 0.96 -1.43 24.48
C GLN A 489 0.68 0.02 24.06
N GLN A 490 1.60 0.61 23.30
CA GLN A 490 1.46 1.97 22.76
C GLN A 490 0.81 1.93 21.38
N ILE A 491 -0.25 2.71 21.21
CA ILE A 491 -0.93 2.86 19.93
C ILE A 491 -0.27 3.98 19.13
N GLY A 492 0.03 3.73 17.85
CA GLY A 492 0.68 4.70 16.96
C GLY A 492 -0.29 5.70 16.34
N LEU A 493 0.16 6.95 16.15
CA LEU A 493 -0.60 8.01 15.43
C LEU A 493 -0.04 8.30 14.02
N ASN A 494 1.00 7.59 13.59
CA ASN A 494 1.69 7.84 12.32
C ASN A 494 0.71 7.92 11.14
N VAL A 495 -0.07 6.86 10.93
CA VAL A 495 -0.95 6.72 9.76
C VAL A 495 -2.08 7.77 9.73
N ILE A 496 -2.66 8.15 10.88
CA ILE A 496 -3.73 9.19 10.90
C ILE A 496 -3.17 10.56 10.57
N THR A 497 -1.97 10.88 11.08
CA THR A 497 -1.34 12.17 10.80
C THR A 497 -0.98 12.29 9.32
N GLU A 498 -0.49 11.19 8.72
CA GLU A 498 -0.21 11.07 7.29
C GLU A 498 -1.48 11.20 6.44
N LEU A 499 -2.56 10.51 6.80
CA LEU A 499 -3.84 10.56 6.10
C LEU A 499 -4.44 11.97 6.10
N ILE A 500 -4.48 12.64 7.26
CA ILE A 500 -5.10 13.97 7.41
C ILE A 500 -4.33 15.00 6.58
N ILE A 501 -3.00 15.04 6.71
CA ILE A 501 -2.20 16.04 5.99
C ILE A 501 -2.13 15.72 4.49
N GLY A 502 -2.13 14.45 4.09
CA GLY A 502 -2.15 14.07 2.69
C GLY A 502 -3.43 14.51 1.96
N TYR A 503 -4.57 14.55 2.66
CA TYR A 503 -5.79 15.16 2.12
C TYR A 503 -5.79 16.69 2.19
N ALA A 504 -5.17 17.28 3.22
CA ALA A 504 -5.21 18.73 3.44
C ALA A 504 -4.16 19.50 2.63
N LEU A 505 -3.01 18.88 2.34
CA LEU A 505 -1.88 19.43 1.58
C LEU A 505 -1.30 18.35 0.64
N PRO A 506 -2.05 17.91 -0.39
CA PRO A 506 -1.58 16.90 -1.33
C PRO A 506 -0.37 17.39 -2.13
N GLY A 507 0.52 16.46 -2.50
CA GLY A 507 1.70 16.72 -3.34
C GLY A 507 2.89 17.37 -2.62
N ARG A 508 2.87 17.47 -1.28
CA ARG A 508 3.91 18.14 -0.47
C ARG A 508 4.59 17.19 0.52
N PRO A 509 5.65 16.46 0.12
CA PRO A 509 6.27 15.44 0.97
C PRO A 509 6.93 15.98 2.25
N VAL A 510 7.64 17.11 2.17
CA VAL A 510 8.32 17.71 3.33
C VAL A 510 7.30 18.15 4.38
N ALA A 511 6.22 18.81 3.96
CA ALA A 511 5.12 19.22 4.82
C ALA A 511 4.46 18.03 5.52
N MET A 512 4.28 16.92 4.80
CA MET A 512 3.76 15.66 5.34
C MET A 512 4.68 15.12 6.45
N MET A 513 5.98 14.98 6.18
CA MET A 513 6.97 14.46 7.14
C MET A 513 7.00 15.29 8.44
N MET A 514 6.95 16.63 8.31
CA MET A 514 6.92 17.54 9.45
C MET A 514 5.62 17.41 10.27
N PHE A 515 4.46 17.36 9.60
CA PHE A 515 3.16 17.20 10.26
C PHE A 515 3.10 15.89 11.05
N LYS A 516 3.52 14.77 10.43
CA LYS A 516 3.60 13.46 11.09
C LYS A 516 4.49 13.51 12.33
N THR A 517 5.67 14.11 12.20
CA THR A 517 6.64 14.17 13.29
C THR A 517 6.07 14.96 14.47
N TRP A 518 5.51 16.15 14.26
CA TRP A 518 4.88 16.88 15.37
C TRP A 518 3.63 16.20 15.91
N GLY A 519 2.80 15.57 15.07
CA GLY A 519 1.57 14.91 15.51
C GLY A 519 1.82 13.64 16.33
N TYR A 520 2.81 12.82 15.95
CA TYR A 520 3.11 11.57 16.63
C TYR A 520 4.14 11.72 17.76
N ILE A 521 5.27 12.40 17.52
CA ILE A 521 6.39 12.45 18.49
C ILE A 521 6.03 13.27 19.70
N THR A 522 5.25 14.34 19.53
CA THR A 522 4.73 15.11 20.67
C THR A 522 3.96 14.20 21.64
N MET A 523 3.13 13.28 21.12
CA MET A 523 2.41 12.31 21.94
C MET A 523 3.38 11.27 22.52
N ALA A 524 4.25 10.68 21.71
CA ALA A 524 5.18 9.65 22.17
C ALA A 524 6.09 10.16 23.30
N GLN A 525 6.64 11.37 23.16
CA GLN A 525 7.46 12.01 24.19
C GLN A 525 6.66 12.38 25.44
N ALA A 526 5.39 12.81 25.30
CA ALA A 526 4.52 13.02 26.45
C ALA A 526 4.30 11.73 27.26
N LEU A 527 4.15 10.59 26.58
CA LEU A 527 3.95 9.28 27.21
C LEU A 527 5.23 8.74 27.84
N THR A 528 6.38 8.85 27.17
CA THR A 528 7.69 8.51 27.77
C THR A 528 7.96 9.35 29.01
N PHE A 529 7.71 10.67 28.93
CA PHE A 529 7.82 11.57 30.06
C PHE A 529 6.91 11.17 31.22
N ALA A 530 5.64 10.84 30.95
CA ALA A 530 4.70 10.37 31.97
C ALA A 530 5.12 9.01 32.57
N SER A 531 5.63 8.08 31.74
CA SER A 531 6.15 6.79 32.17
C SER A 531 7.32 6.96 33.13
N ASP A 532 8.29 7.81 32.78
CA ASP A 532 9.42 8.12 33.65
C ASP A 532 8.93 8.70 34.98
N PHE A 533 7.98 9.65 34.96
CA PHE A 533 7.39 10.19 36.19
C PHE A 533 6.69 9.10 37.04
N LYS A 534 6.14 8.05 36.42
CA LYS A 534 5.62 6.88 37.16
C LYS A 534 6.76 6.05 37.76
N LEU A 535 7.85 5.81 37.04
CA LEU A 535 9.04 5.18 37.62
C LEU A 535 9.59 5.98 38.81
N GLY A 536 9.67 7.31 38.68
CA GLY A 536 10.06 8.20 39.77
C GLY A 536 9.08 8.17 40.94
N HIS A 537 7.78 8.03 40.67
CA HIS A 537 6.75 7.83 41.70
C HIS A 537 6.94 6.52 42.46
N TYR A 538 7.29 5.43 41.77
CA TYR A 538 7.57 4.14 42.40
C TYR A 538 8.90 4.12 43.17
N MET A 539 9.90 4.88 42.74
CA MET A 539 11.21 4.96 43.40
C MET A 539 11.38 6.16 44.35
N LYS A 540 10.32 6.96 44.50
CA LYS A 540 10.21 8.12 45.40
C LYS A 540 11.25 9.20 45.13
N ILE A 541 11.37 9.54 43.84
CA ILE A 541 12.24 10.60 43.35
C ILE A 541 11.50 11.94 43.42
N PRO A 542 12.08 12.99 44.03
CA PRO A 542 11.51 14.32 44.05
C PRO A 542 11.16 14.84 42.63
N PRO A 543 9.92 15.32 42.39
CA PRO A 543 9.46 15.72 41.05
C PRO A 543 10.24 16.85 40.37
N ARG A 544 10.77 17.82 41.13
CA ARG A 544 11.49 18.98 40.58
C ARG A 544 12.87 18.63 39.99
N PRO A 545 13.77 17.93 40.72
CA PRO A 545 14.99 17.39 40.14
C PRO A 545 14.74 16.49 38.94
N MET A 546 13.67 15.68 38.99
CA MET A 546 13.29 14.81 37.90
C MET A 546 12.97 15.59 36.62
N PHE A 547 12.15 16.63 36.72
CA PHE A 547 11.84 17.52 35.61
C PHE A 547 13.09 18.13 34.97
N PHE A 548 13.98 18.74 35.77
CA PHE A 548 15.18 19.37 35.23
C PHE A 548 16.15 18.34 34.64
N GLY A 549 16.31 17.18 35.28
CA GLY A 549 17.14 16.09 34.77
C GLY A 549 16.70 15.67 33.38
N GLN A 550 15.39 15.47 33.18
CA GLN A 550 14.84 15.12 31.87
C GLN A 550 15.00 16.24 30.83
N VAL A 551 14.64 17.48 31.16
CA VAL A 551 14.75 18.62 30.22
C VAL A 551 16.19 18.84 29.76
N VAL A 552 17.15 18.88 30.69
CA VAL A 552 18.56 19.10 30.37
C VAL A 552 19.11 17.92 29.57
N ALA A 553 18.82 16.68 29.99
CA ALA A 553 19.29 15.51 29.28
C ALA A 553 18.73 15.45 27.85
N THR A 554 17.47 15.81 27.62
CA THR A 554 16.87 15.86 26.27
C THR A 554 17.52 16.91 25.38
N VAL A 555 17.82 18.10 25.91
CA VAL A 555 18.53 19.15 25.15
C VAL A 555 19.94 18.69 24.76
N VAL A 556 20.67 18.09 25.71
CA VAL A 556 22.01 17.54 25.46
C VAL A 556 21.95 16.40 24.43
N ALA A 557 21.07 15.43 24.65
CA ALA A 557 20.94 14.26 23.81
C ALA A 557 20.55 14.62 22.36
N GLY A 558 19.54 15.48 22.17
CA GLY A 558 19.12 15.93 20.84
C GLY A 558 20.20 16.74 20.11
N THR A 559 21.01 17.52 20.84
CA THR A 559 22.16 18.24 20.27
C THR A 559 23.27 17.27 19.84
N VAL A 560 23.57 16.27 20.66
CA VAL A 560 24.57 15.24 20.35
C VAL A 560 24.14 14.40 19.15
N GLN A 561 22.87 14.01 19.06
CA GLN A 561 22.32 13.26 17.93
C GLN A 561 22.52 14.02 16.61
N LEU A 562 22.16 15.30 16.56
CA LEU A 562 22.40 16.13 15.37
C LEU A 562 23.90 16.29 15.06
N GLY A 563 24.74 16.44 16.09
CA GLY A 563 26.19 16.50 15.94
C GLY A 563 26.80 15.23 15.33
N VAL A 564 26.39 14.06 15.84
CA VAL A 564 26.80 12.75 15.31
C VAL A 564 26.30 12.56 13.89
N GLN A 565 25.04 12.86 13.62
CA GLN A 565 24.47 12.77 12.27
C GLN A 565 25.22 13.68 11.29
N ALA A 566 25.46 14.94 11.64
CA ALA A 566 26.21 15.87 10.79
C ALA A 566 27.64 15.36 10.53
N TRP A 567 28.30 14.80 11.55
CA TRP A 567 29.62 14.18 11.39
C TRP A 567 29.57 12.97 10.45
N MET A 568 28.59 12.08 10.59
CA MET A 568 28.44 10.89 9.75
C MET A 568 28.26 11.25 8.28
N PHE A 569 27.35 12.18 7.97
CA PHE A 569 27.10 12.60 6.58
C PHE A 569 28.29 13.33 5.92
N THR A 570 29.26 13.80 6.70
CA THR A 570 30.47 14.45 6.18
C THR A 570 31.66 13.49 6.07
N ASN A 571 31.74 12.46 6.93
CA ASN A 571 32.91 11.58 7.02
C ASN A 571 32.69 10.18 6.46
N ILE A 572 31.43 9.73 6.30
CA ILE A 572 31.10 8.42 5.74
C ILE A 572 30.75 8.59 4.27
N GLU A 573 31.66 8.14 3.39
CA GLU A 573 31.44 8.12 1.95
C GLU A 573 30.32 7.12 1.58
N GLY A 574 29.39 7.57 0.72
CA GLY A 574 28.28 6.73 0.25
C GLY A 574 27.27 6.35 1.34
N ILE A 575 27.10 7.17 2.38
CA ILE A 575 26.08 6.91 3.41
C ILE A 575 24.68 6.86 2.78
N CYS A 576 23.89 5.87 3.20
CA CYS A 576 22.59 5.51 2.63
C CYS A 576 22.60 4.90 1.21
N ASP A 577 23.77 4.61 0.63
CA ASP A 577 23.87 3.81 -0.60
C ASP A 577 23.70 2.31 -0.27
N PRO A 578 22.88 1.55 -1.02
CA PRO A 578 22.74 0.10 -0.82
C PRO A 578 24.05 -0.69 -0.86
N LYS A 579 25.10 -0.16 -1.49
CA LYS A 579 26.44 -0.76 -1.63
C LYS A 579 27.46 -0.22 -0.62
N GLN A 580 27.04 0.52 0.41
CA GLN A 580 27.95 1.08 1.41
C GLN A 580 28.71 -0.04 2.14
N LYS A 581 30.04 0.05 2.13
CA LYS A 581 30.98 -1.01 2.56
C LYS A 581 30.89 -1.44 4.04
N ASP A 582 30.42 -0.56 4.91
CA ASP A 582 30.34 -0.74 6.37
C ASP A 582 28.89 -1.01 6.87
N GLY A 583 27.92 -1.10 5.95
CA GLY A 583 26.51 -1.37 6.21
C GLY A 583 25.65 -0.15 6.56
N PHE A 584 26.11 1.08 6.35
CA PHE A 584 25.33 2.31 6.56
C PHE A 584 24.32 2.57 5.43
N ILE A 585 23.36 1.67 5.26
CA ILE A 585 22.36 1.68 4.18
C ILE A 585 21.04 2.38 4.54
N CYS A 586 20.90 2.91 5.77
CA CYS A 586 19.78 3.76 6.22
C CYS A 586 18.35 3.19 6.03
N PRO A 587 18.05 1.98 6.54
CA PRO A 587 16.77 1.31 6.30
C PRO A 587 15.54 2.04 6.88
N SER A 588 15.68 2.66 8.06
CA SER A 588 14.58 3.43 8.68
C SER A 588 14.29 4.72 7.91
N THR A 589 15.33 5.41 7.46
CA THR A 589 15.23 6.60 6.62
C THR A 589 14.59 6.28 5.26
N GLU A 590 14.88 5.11 4.69
CA GLU A 590 14.25 4.62 3.46
C GLU A 590 12.74 4.41 3.65
N VAL A 591 12.30 3.79 4.75
CA VAL A 591 10.87 3.63 5.07
C VAL A 591 10.22 4.99 5.31
N PHE A 592 10.89 5.90 6.01
CA PHE A 592 10.38 7.26 6.26
C PHE A 592 10.23 8.06 4.95
N GLY A 593 11.22 7.99 4.06
CA GLY A 593 11.18 8.57 2.72
C GLY A 593 10.08 7.94 1.86
N THR A 594 9.96 6.61 1.84
CA THR A 594 8.89 5.91 1.12
C THR A 594 7.50 6.31 1.61
N ALA A 595 7.31 6.44 2.93
CA ALA A 595 6.05 6.94 3.50
C ALA A 595 5.75 8.39 3.06
N SER A 596 6.78 9.24 2.95
CA SER A 596 6.66 10.60 2.40
C SER A 596 6.15 10.64 0.97
N ILE A 597 6.43 9.60 0.21
CA ILE A 597 5.98 9.47 -1.17
C ILE A 597 4.53 8.97 -1.21
N ILE A 598 4.23 7.88 -0.50
CA ILE A 598 2.88 7.28 -0.47
C ILE A 598 1.86 8.31 0.02
N TRP A 599 2.11 8.93 1.18
CA TRP A 599 1.15 9.79 1.85
C TRP A 599 1.29 11.27 1.51
N GLY A 600 2.48 11.72 1.09
CA GLY A 600 2.75 13.11 0.78
C GLY A 600 2.65 13.43 -0.72
N VAL A 601 3.39 12.70 -1.57
CA VAL A 601 3.46 12.94 -3.02
C VAL A 601 2.19 12.45 -3.72
N ILE A 602 1.93 11.13 -3.67
CA ILE A 602 0.75 10.52 -4.29
C ILE A 602 -0.51 10.95 -3.51
N GLY A 603 -0.40 10.87 -2.19
CA GLY A 603 -1.46 11.27 -1.29
C GLY A 603 -2.63 10.28 -1.27
N PRO A 604 -3.46 10.35 -0.22
CA PRO A 604 -4.56 9.41 -0.03
C PRO A 604 -5.69 9.58 -1.05
N ALA A 605 -5.78 10.73 -1.73
CA ALA A 605 -6.79 10.97 -2.76
C ALA A 605 -6.65 10.03 -3.98
N LEU A 606 -5.41 9.67 -4.36
CA LEU A 606 -5.14 8.78 -5.50
C LEU A 606 -5.14 7.29 -5.11
N GLN A 607 -5.36 6.95 -3.84
CA GLN A 607 -5.30 5.56 -3.35
C GLN A 607 -6.58 5.12 -2.65
N PHE A 608 -7.10 5.95 -1.75
CA PHE A 608 -8.18 5.63 -0.81
C PHE A 608 -9.47 6.43 -1.04
N SER A 609 -9.59 7.20 -2.13
CA SER A 609 -10.83 7.94 -2.48
C SER A 609 -11.70 7.18 -3.49
N LYS A 610 -12.94 7.64 -3.67
CA LYS A 610 -13.91 7.03 -4.59
C LYS A 610 -13.34 6.85 -6.00
N GLY A 611 -13.46 5.63 -6.53
CA GLY A 611 -12.92 5.24 -7.83
C GLY A 611 -11.47 4.74 -7.83
N GLN A 612 -10.80 4.71 -6.67
CA GLN A 612 -9.42 4.21 -6.54
C GLN A 612 -9.34 2.78 -5.96
N LEU A 613 -8.21 2.10 -6.18
CA LEU A 613 -8.00 0.68 -5.89
C LEU A 613 -8.39 0.26 -4.46
N TYR A 614 -8.07 1.07 -3.45
CA TYR A 614 -8.31 0.74 -2.04
C TYR A 614 -9.65 1.25 -1.48
N TYR A 615 -10.48 1.86 -2.33
CA TYR A 615 -11.84 2.32 -2.00
C TYR A 615 -12.94 1.47 -2.64
N GLY A 616 -12.63 0.62 -3.63
CA GLY A 616 -13.63 -0.10 -4.43
C GLY A 616 -14.69 -0.88 -3.64
N ILE A 617 -15.86 -1.08 -4.27
CA ILE A 617 -17.09 -1.67 -3.70
C ILE A 617 -16.87 -2.98 -2.92
N SER A 618 -15.90 -3.81 -3.29
CA SER A 618 -15.70 -5.12 -2.67
C SER A 618 -14.90 -5.09 -1.35
N HIS A 619 -13.90 -4.20 -1.17
CA HIS A 619 -13.00 -4.21 0.01
C HIS A 619 -12.41 -2.82 0.37
N PRO A 620 -13.22 -1.88 0.87
CA PRO A 620 -12.76 -0.54 1.23
C PRO A 620 -12.00 -0.53 2.56
N LEU A 621 -10.70 -0.25 2.52
CA LEU A 621 -9.86 -0.10 3.74
C LEU A 621 -10.37 1.04 4.63
N ILE A 622 -10.95 2.09 4.05
CA ILE A 622 -11.43 3.26 4.81
C ILE A 622 -12.60 2.93 5.76
N PHE A 623 -13.38 1.88 5.50
CA PHE A 623 -14.47 1.46 6.40
C PHE A 623 -13.97 0.81 7.69
N PHE A 624 -12.68 0.51 7.80
CA PHE A 624 -12.09 0.12 9.08
C PHE A 624 -12.25 1.22 10.14
N PHE A 625 -12.38 2.51 9.77
CA PHE A 625 -12.75 3.56 10.73
C PHE A 625 -14.12 3.31 11.39
N LEU A 626 -15.11 2.85 10.61
CA LEU A 626 -16.43 2.51 11.11
C LEU A 626 -16.40 1.25 11.96
N VAL A 627 -15.67 0.22 11.51
CA VAL A 627 -15.46 -1.03 12.27
C VAL A 627 -14.80 -0.71 13.61
N GLY A 628 -13.76 0.14 13.60
CA GLY A 628 -13.07 0.61 14.78
C GLY A 628 -13.98 1.32 15.78
N ALA A 629 -14.92 2.15 15.32
CA ALA A 629 -15.90 2.80 16.19
C ALA A 629 -16.98 1.82 16.70
N ALA A 630 -17.45 0.91 15.85
CA ALA A 630 -18.55 0.00 16.18
C ALA A 630 -18.15 -1.12 17.14
N CYS A 631 -16.97 -1.72 16.96
CA CYS A 631 -16.55 -2.88 17.76
C CYS A 631 -16.50 -2.62 19.28
N PRO A 632 -15.90 -1.53 19.79
CA PRO A 632 -15.96 -1.19 21.22
C PRO A 632 -17.39 -0.94 21.72
N ILE A 633 -18.29 -0.37 20.91
CA ILE A 633 -19.71 -0.18 21.29
C ILE A 633 -20.39 -1.53 21.48
N VAL A 634 -20.23 -2.44 20.53
CA VAL A 634 -20.78 -3.80 20.60
C VAL A 634 -20.21 -4.53 21.82
N GLY A 635 -18.90 -4.50 22.01
CA GLY A 635 -18.24 -5.09 23.19
C GLY A 635 -18.77 -4.52 24.50
N TYR A 636 -18.96 -3.21 24.57
CA TYR A 636 -19.52 -2.55 25.74
C TYR A 636 -20.96 -2.98 26.04
N LEU A 637 -21.83 -3.02 25.04
CA LEU A 637 -23.22 -3.46 25.19
C LEU A 637 -23.32 -4.93 25.64
N ILE A 638 -22.47 -5.80 25.08
CA ILE A 638 -22.36 -7.21 25.47
C ILE A 638 -21.90 -7.32 26.93
N SER A 639 -20.86 -6.60 27.32
CA SER A 639 -20.34 -6.61 28.70
C SER A 639 -21.38 -6.11 29.72
N ARG A 640 -22.22 -5.16 29.33
CA ARG A 640 -23.33 -4.64 30.16
C ARG A 640 -24.47 -5.65 30.31
N LYS A 641 -24.75 -6.44 29.27
CA LYS A 641 -25.77 -7.50 29.29
C LYS A 641 -25.31 -8.74 30.06
N TRP A 642 -24.02 -9.11 29.95
CA TRP A 642 -23.44 -10.28 30.60
C TRP A 642 -22.18 -9.95 31.42
N PRO A 643 -22.35 -9.39 32.64
CA PRO A 643 -21.24 -8.83 33.43
C PRO A 643 -20.26 -9.87 34.02
N ASN A 644 -20.58 -11.16 34.05
CA ASN A 644 -19.73 -12.21 34.64
C ASN A 644 -18.96 -13.04 33.60
N THR A 645 -18.83 -12.56 32.35
CA THR A 645 -18.16 -13.29 31.27
C THR A 645 -16.72 -12.83 31.04
N PHE A 646 -15.90 -13.68 30.41
CA PHE A 646 -14.52 -13.35 30.03
C PHE A 646 -14.43 -12.17 29.03
N LEU A 647 -15.55 -11.80 28.39
CA LEU A 647 -15.64 -10.73 27.40
C LEU A 647 -15.29 -9.35 27.95
N ARG A 648 -15.23 -9.17 29.27
CA ARG A 648 -14.73 -7.93 29.90
C ARG A 648 -13.24 -7.67 29.67
N TYR A 649 -12.45 -8.71 29.37
CA TYR A 649 -11.03 -8.59 29.07
C TYR A 649 -10.75 -8.29 27.59
N VAL A 650 -11.79 -8.22 26.74
CA VAL A 650 -11.64 -7.92 25.31
C VAL A 650 -11.40 -6.42 25.14
N ASN A 651 -10.29 -6.07 24.50
CA ASN A 651 -9.88 -4.69 24.25
C ASN A 651 -9.63 -4.49 22.75
N PHE A 652 -10.65 -3.99 22.06
CA PHE A 652 -10.59 -3.75 20.61
C PHE A 652 -9.47 -2.81 20.15
N PRO A 653 -9.18 -1.69 20.83
CA PRO A 653 -7.99 -0.88 20.53
C PRO A 653 -6.70 -1.71 20.50
N VAL A 654 -6.50 -2.60 21.46
CA VAL A 654 -5.32 -3.48 21.55
C VAL A 654 -5.35 -4.56 20.46
N ILE A 655 -6.52 -5.11 20.12
CA ILE A 655 -6.66 -6.08 19.01
C ILE A 655 -6.23 -5.43 17.68
N PHE A 656 -6.73 -4.23 17.38
CA PHE A 656 -6.43 -3.56 16.11
C PHE A 656 -5.02 -2.97 16.06
N SER A 657 -4.53 -2.43 17.18
CA SER A 657 -3.17 -1.86 17.24
C SER A 657 -2.09 -2.92 17.45
N GLY A 658 -2.43 -4.12 17.91
CA GLY A 658 -1.47 -5.13 18.34
C GLY A 658 -0.45 -5.47 17.25
N THR A 659 -0.88 -5.48 16.00
CA THR A 659 -0.04 -5.80 14.84
C THR A 659 0.55 -4.57 14.13
N GLY A 660 0.53 -3.41 14.79
CA GLY A 660 0.99 -2.14 14.22
C GLY A 660 2.49 -2.06 13.93
N ALA A 661 3.29 -3.03 14.41
CA ALA A 661 4.70 -3.15 14.07
C ALA A 661 4.95 -3.90 12.74
N ILE A 662 3.91 -4.43 12.09
CA ILE A 662 4.00 -5.13 10.79
C ILE A 662 3.68 -4.14 9.67
N PRO A 663 4.61 -3.86 8.72
CA PRO A 663 6.07 -4.11 8.75
C PRO A 663 6.83 -3.09 9.63
N PRO A 664 8.09 -3.36 10.05
CA PRO A 664 8.99 -4.45 9.62
C PRO A 664 8.90 -5.75 10.43
N ALA A 665 8.16 -5.79 11.53
CA ALA A 665 7.96 -7.04 12.28
C ALA A 665 7.24 -8.08 11.42
N THR A 666 7.52 -9.35 11.66
CA THR A 666 6.80 -10.46 11.02
C THR A 666 6.22 -11.40 12.08
N ALA A 667 5.58 -12.49 11.64
CA ALA A 667 4.99 -13.49 12.52
C ALA A 667 5.98 -14.07 13.55
N VAL A 668 7.28 -14.09 13.22
CA VAL A 668 8.35 -14.55 14.12
C VAL A 668 8.41 -13.74 15.43
N ASN A 669 7.93 -12.50 15.41
CA ASN A 669 7.94 -11.62 16.56
C ASN A 669 6.68 -11.76 17.42
N TYR A 670 5.55 -12.14 16.82
CA TYR A 670 4.25 -12.17 17.50
C TYR A 670 3.93 -13.52 18.13
N VAL A 671 4.17 -14.61 17.41
CA VAL A 671 3.75 -15.95 17.83
C VAL A 671 4.58 -16.44 19.02
N PRO A 672 5.92 -16.39 18.98
CA PRO A 672 6.75 -16.76 20.13
C PRO A 672 6.54 -15.84 21.33
N TRP A 673 6.32 -14.54 21.10
CA TRP A 673 5.98 -13.58 22.15
C TRP A 673 4.71 -13.99 22.90
N ALA A 674 3.64 -14.35 22.18
CA ALA A 674 2.40 -14.83 22.78
C ALA A 674 2.57 -16.17 23.52
N ILE A 675 3.40 -17.09 23.02
CA ILE A 675 3.67 -18.38 23.67
C ILE A 675 4.43 -18.17 24.98
N VAL A 676 5.51 -17.39 24.98
CA VAL A 676 6.28 -17.08 26.19
C VAL A 676 5.40 -16.34 27.20
N GLY A 677 4.64 -15.35 26.72
CA GLY A 677 3.63 -14.64 27.50
C GLY A 677 2.64 -15.59 28.19
N PHE A 678 2.02 -16.52 27.45
CA PHE A 678 1.14 -17.54 28.00
C PHE A 678 1.79 -18.38 29.11
N ILE A 679 3.02 -18.84 28.89
CA ILE A 679 3.73 -19.67 29.87
C ILE A 679 3.99 -18.89 31.15
N PHE A 680 4.55 -17.69 31.07
CA PHE A 680 4.97 -16.93 32.25
C PHE A 680 3.81 -16.18 32.92
N GLN A 681 2.94 -15.52 32.14
CA GLN A 681 1.87 -14.66 32.64
C GLN A 681 0.57 -15.38 32.95
N TYR A 682 0.29 -16.52 32.31
CA TYR A 682 -0.91 -17.31 32.59
C TYR A 682 -0.60 -18.56 33.41
N VAL A 683 0.27 -19.44 32.93
CA VAL A 683 0.52 -20.74 33.57
C VAL A 683 1.31 -20.60 34.87
N ILE A 684 2.51 -20.00 34.80
CA ILE A 684 3.40 -19.86 35.96
C ILE A 684 2.79 -18.90 36.99
N ARG A 685 2.21 -17.77 36.55
CA ARG A 685 1.51 -16.85 37.45
C ARG A 685 0.39 -17.54 38.24
N ARG A 686 -0.43 -18.40 37.62
CA ARG A 686 -1.54 -19.08 38.33
C ARG A 686 -1.10 -20.27 39.17
N ARG A 687 -0.16 -21.10 38.68
CA ARG A 687 0.26 -22.34 39.37
C ARG A 687 1.37 -22.12 40.37
N HIS A 688 2.27 -21.16 40.12
CA HIS A 688 3.47 -20.89 40.91
C HIS A 688 3.62 -19.39 41.19
N PHE A 689 2.56 -18.77 41.70
CA PHE A 689 2.50 -17.32 41.96
C PHE A 689 3.65 -16.78 42.81
N SER A 690 4.10 -17.54 43.83
CA SER A 690 5.24 -17.15 44.66
C SER A 690 6.58 -17.11 43.90
N TRP A 691 6.77 -17.96 42.90
CA TRP A 691 7.95 -17.90 42.04
C TRP A 691 7.85 -16.70 41.10
N TRP A 692 6.66 -16.50 40.51
CA TRP A 692 6.39 -15.39 39.59
C TRP A 692 6.65 -14.03 40.25
N THR A 693 6.07 -13.79 41.42
CA THR A 693 6.26 -12.56 42.21
C THR A 693 7.72 -12.32 42.63
N LYS A 694 8.50 -13.38 42.81
CA LYS A 694 9.92 -13.26 43.21
C LYS A 694 10.88 -13.04 42.05
N TYR A 695 10.69 -13.72 40.91
CA TYR A 695 11.71 -13.81 39.86
C TYR A 695 11.28 -13.35 38.47
N ASN A 696 9.98 -13.21 38.16
CA ASN A 696 9.53 -12.95 36.78
C ASN A 696 10.13 -11.67 36.18
N TYR A 697 10.00 -10.54 36.88
CA TYR A 697 10.56 -9.26 36.42
C TYR A 697 12.09 -9.26 36.38
N ILE A 698 12.75 -10.02 37.26
CA ILE A 698 14.21 -10.16 37.25
C ILE A 698 14.67 -11.01 36.07
N LEU A 699 13.92 -12.07 35.74
CA LEU A 699 14.19 -12.89 34.57
C LEU A 699 14.07 -12.05 33.29
N SER A 700 13.01 -11.26 33.16
CA SER A 700 12.84 -10.29 32.06
C SER A 700 14.04 -9.35 31.94
N ALA A 701 14.41 -8.69 33.04
CA ALA A 701 15.56 -7.78 33.06
C ALA A 701 16.88 -8.47 32.69
N ALA A 702 17.10 -9.71 33.15
CA ALA A 702 18.30 -10.49 32.88
C ALA A 702 18.39 -10.97 31.43
N LEU A 703 17.28 -11.41 30.84
CA LEU A 703 17.23 -11.84 29.44
C LEU A 703 17.46 -10.67 28.48
N ASP A 704 16.78 -9.54 28.71
CA ASP A 704 16.93 -8.33 27.88
C ASP A 704 18.36 -7.77 27.97
N SER A 705 18.91 -7.70 29.19
CA SER A 705 20.28 -7.22 29.40
C SER A 705 21.35 -8.17 28.86
N GLY A 706 21.12 -9.49 28.97
CA GLY A 706 22.05 -10.50 28.50
C GLY A 706 22.19 -10.48 26.98
N VAL A 707 21.06 -10.38 26.27
CA VAL A 707 21.05 -10.15 24.82
C VAL A 707 21.76 -8.86 24.47
N ALA A 708 21.46 -7.75 25.13
CA ALA A 708 22.09 -6.47 24.81
C ALA A 708 23.62 -6.48 24.97
N ILE A 709 24.14 -7.10 26.04
CA ILE A 709 25.58 -7.30 26.23
C ILE A 709 26.17 -8.12 25.09
N SER A 710 25.52 -9.23 24.71
CA SER A 710 26.03 -10.08 23.64
C SER A 710 25.96 -9.45 22.27
N VAL A 711 24.90 -8.68 21.95
CA VAL A 711 24.83 -7.89 20.72
C VAL A 711 26.03 -6.93 20.64
N ILE A 712 26.33 -6.21 21.71
CA ILE A 712 27.48 -5.28 21.76
C ILE A 712 28.80 -6.04 21.55
N LEU A 713 28.98 -7.19 22.19
CA LEU A 713 30.19 -8.01 22.04
C LEU A 713 30.32 -8.63 20.65
N ILE A 714 29.26 -9.18 20.09
CA ILE A 714 29.24 -9.74 18.72
C ILE A 714 29.59 -8.62 17.74
N PHE A 715 28.96 -7.46 17.87
CA PHE A 715 29.22 -6.34 17.00
C PHE A 715 30.69 -5.88 17.07
N PHE A 716 31.19 -5.49 18.25
CA PHE A 716 32.54 -4.91 18.36
C PHE A 716 33.68 -5.94 18.21
N CYS A 717 33.45 -7.21 18.55
CA CYS A 717 34.50 -8.24 18.51
C CYS A 717 34.47 -9.11 17.24
N LEU A 718 33.32 -9.27 16.57
CA LEU A 718 33.15 -10.20 15.45
C LEU A 718 32.71 -9.51 14.15
N GLU A 719 31.72 -8.61 14.17
CA GLU A 719 31.24 -7.96 12.95
C GLU A 719 32.05 -6.73 12.54
N TYR A 720 32.43 -5.88 13.48
CA TYR A 720 33.13 -4.63 13.19
C TYR A 720 34.60 -4.84 12.76
N PRO A 721 35.39 -5.72 13.41
CA PRO A 721 36.78 -5.93 13.00
C PRO A 721 36.86 -6.60 11.61
N LEU A 722 37.84 -6.20 10.79
CA LEU A 722 38.06 -6.71 9.42
C LEU A 722 36.83 -6.60 8.50
N ASN A 723 35.99 -5.57 8.66
CA ASN A 723 34.78 -5.35 7.84
C ASN A 723 33.83 -6.56 7.81
N GLY A 724 33.66 -7.25 8.94
CA GLY A 724 32.77 -8.42 9.03
C GLY A 724 33.28 -9.67 8.33
N GLN A 725 34.54 -9.70 7.90
CA GLN A 725 35.13 -10.88 7.24
C GLN A 725 35.51 -12.01 8.23
N ILE A 726 35.42 -11.76 9.53
CA ILE A 726 35.68 -12.79 10.53
C ILE A 726 34.66 -13.92 10.33
N GLY A 727 35.16 -15.12 10.05
CA GLY A 727 34.32 -16.30 9.83
C GLY A 727 33.63 -16.38 8.47
N ILE A 728 33.93 -15.49 7.50
CA ILE A 728 33.27 -15.46 6.18
C ILE A 728 33.37 -16.80 5.42
N ASN A 729 34.53 -17.47 5.53
CA ASN A 729 34.81 -18.76 4.89
C ASN A 729 34.55 -19.98 5.81
N THR A 730 34.01 -19.76 7.02
CA THR A 730 33.75 -20.83 7.99
C THR A 730 32.33 -20.72 8.54
N ILE A 731 32.16 -19.97 9.63
CA ILE A 731 30.92 -19.85 10.41
C ILE A 731 29.86 -18.99 9.70
N GLN A 732 30.20 -18.12 8.76
CA GLN A 732 29.17 -17.39 8.00
C GLN A 732 28.69 -18.18 6.78
N SER A 733 29.52 -19.08 6.23
CA SER A 733 29.19 -19.85 5.02
C SER A 733 28.59 -21.24 5.30
N TRP A 734 28.62 -21.74 6.53
CA TRP A 734 28.05 -23.07 6.84
C TRP A 734 26.52 -23.08 6.74
N TRP A 735 25.95 -24.28 6.68
CA TRP A 735 24.52 -24.50 6.43
C TRP A 735 23.60 -23.72 7.37
N GLY A 736 23.89 -23.67 8.67
CA GLY A 736 23.01 -23.01 9.64
C GLY A 736 22.94 -21.49 9.51
N ASN A 737 23.88 -20.85 8.82
CA ASN A 737 23.85 -19.40 8.54
C ASN A 737 23.40 -19.08 7.11
N THR A 738 23.22 -20.08 6.25
CA THR A 738 22.86 -19.89 4.83
C THR A 738 21.54 -20.55 4.42
N VAL A 739 21.03 -21.53 5.18
CA VAL A 739 19.86 -22.34 4.80
C VAL A 739 18.60 -21.51 4.61
N PHE A 740 18.32 -20.57 5.52
CA PHE A 740 17.10 -19.75 5.45
C PHE A 740 17.10 -18.83 4.22
N GLN A 741 18.28 -18.41 3.74
CA GLN A 741 18.43 -17.54 2.57
C GLN A 741 18.16 -18.24 1.24
N LYS A 742 18.20 -19.57 1.20
CA LYS A 742 18.02 -20.39 -0.01
C LYS A 742 16.57 -20.83 -0.22
N THR A 743 15.60 -20.13 0.36
CA THR A 743 14.17 -20.48 0.32
C THR A 743 13.39 -19.50 -0.56
N GLY A 744 12.27 -19.94 -1.13
CA GLY A 744 11.36 -19.05 -1.85
C GLY A 744 10.80 -17.91 -0.98
N ASP A 745 10.73 -18.10 0.34
CA ASP A 745 10.38 -17.07 1.31
C ASP A 745 11.41 -15.93 1.35
N TRP A 746 12.70 -16.25 1.43
CA TRP A 746 13.75 -15.24 1.49
C TRP A 746 13.85 -14.45 0.19
N ASN A 747 13.62 -15.11 -0.94
CA ASN A 747 13.62 -14.50 -2.27
C ASN A 747 12.32 -13.78 -2.62
N SER A 748 11.34 -13.72 -1.70
CA SER A 748 10.06 -13.01 -1.89
C SER A 748 9.30 -13.44 -3.15
N VAL A 749 9.24 -14.75 -3.43
CA VAL A 749 8.65 -15.26 -4.67
C VAL A 749 7.13 -15.03 -4.70
N THR A 750 6.65 -14.48 -5.81
CA THR A 750 5.22 -14.18 -6.05
C THR A 750 4.47 -15.40 -6.57
N LEU A 751 3.14 -15.43 -6.41
CA LEU A 751 2.32 -16.54 -6.92
C LEU A 751 2.14 -16.48 -8.44
N LYS A 752 2.00 -15.27 -8.99
CA LYS A 752 1.96 -14.98 -10.42
C LYS A 752 3.11 -14.05 -10.78
N THR A 753 3.70 -14.27 -11.94
CA THR A 753 4.70 -13.37 -12.53
C THR A 753 4.08 -12.62 -13.69
N VAL A 754 4.53 -11.39 -13.90
CA VAL A 754 4.12 -10.58 -15.04
C VAL A 754 5.06 -10.91 -16.21
N PRO A 755 4.54 -11.29 -17.39
CA PRO A 755 5.39 -11.49 -18.55
C PRO A 755 6.17 -10.21 -18.91
N VAL A 756 7.38 -10.38 -19.44
CA VAL A 756 8.25 -9.24 -19.79
C VAL A 756 7.54 -8.31 -20.78
N GLY A 757 7.46 -7.03 -20.44
CA GLY A 757 6.80 -5.99 -21.26
C GLY A 757 5.28 -5.90 -21.11
N GLN A 758 4.67 -6.69 -20.22
CA GLN A 758 3.24 -6.60 -19.90
C GLN A 758 3.01 -5.91 -18.54
N THR A 759 1.77 -5.46 -18.33
CA THR A 759 1.28 -4.92 -17.06
C THR A 759 0.05 -5.69 -16.62
N PHE A 760 -0.14 -5.92 -15.32
CA PHE A 760 -1.42 -6.42 -14.79
C PHE A 760 -2.37 -5.25 -14.48
N GLY A 761 -3.68 -5.49 -14.55
CA GLY A 761 -4.71 -4.46 -14.37
C GLY A 761 -4.85 -3.57 -15.60
N ALA A 762 -5.36 -4.12 -16.71
CA ALA A 762 -5.69 -3.34 -17.91
C ALA A 762 -6.59 -2.15 -17.53
N PHE A 763 -6.49 -1.00 -18.21
CA PHE A 763 -7.16 0.24 -17.79
C PHE A 763 -8.63 0.06 -17.38
N ALA A 764 -9.41 -0.66 -18.19
CA ALA A 764 -10.81 -0.97 -17.88
C ALA A 764 -11.02 -1.93 -16.69
N GLU A 765 -10.08 -2.85 -16.45
CA GLU A 765 -10.06 -3.76 -15.29
C GLU A 765 -9.63 -3.01 -14.01
N ALA A 766 -8.71 -2.06 -14.14
CA ALA A 766 -8.22 -1.23 -13.03
C ALA A 766 -9.24 -0.17 -12.59
N TYR A 767 -10.05 0.34 -13.53
CA TYR A 767 -10.99 1.44 -13.29
C TYR A 767 -12.43 1.14 -13.74
N PRO A 768 -13.06 0.04 -13.28
CA PRO A 768 -14.36 -0.42 -13.78
C PRO A 768 -15.52 0.54 -13.50
N GLU A 769 -15.38 1.46 -12.54
CA GLU A 769 -16.41 2.44 -12.20
C GLU A 769 -16.31 3.75 -13.01
N THR A 770 -15.13 4.09 -13.53
CA THR A 770 -14.90 5.37 -14.24
C THR A 770 -14.65 5.19 -15.74
N VAL A 771 -14.32 3.97 -16.19
CA VAL A 771 -14.00 3.67 -17.58
C VAL A 771 -15.09 4.13 -18.56
N ASP A 772 -16.37 3.90 -18.23
CA ASP A 772 -17.50 4.29 -19.09
C ASP A 772 -17.59 5.81 -19.29
N ALA A 773 -17.34 6.59 -18.23
CA ALA A 773 -17.39 8.05 -18.29
C ALA A 773 -16.22 8.63 -19.12
N ILE A 774 -15.02 8.08 -18.94
CA ILE A 774 -13.81 8.51 -19.65
C ILE A 774 -13.92 8.21 -21.15
N PHE A 775 -14.37 7.00 -21.51
CA PHE A 775 -14.59 6.66 -22.92
C PHE A 775 -15.70 7.51 -23.55
N ASN A 776 -16.75 7.84 -22.81
CA ASN A 776 -17.78 8.75 -23.30
C ASN A 776 -17.24 10.17 -23.57
N GLU A 777 -16.36 10.69 -22.72
CA GLU A 777 -15.66 11.97 -22.96
C GLU A 777 -14.76 11.89 -24.21
N HIS A 778 -13.98 10.82 -24.34
CA HIS A 778 -13.16 10.59 -25.53
C HIS A 778 -14.00 10.54 -26.81
N TRP A 779 -15.05 9.71 -26.86
CA TRP A 779 -15.89 9.60 -28.04
C TRP A 779 -16.61 10.91 -28.37
N THR A 780 -16.96 11.74 -27.38
CA THR A 780 -17.62 13.04 -27.60
C THR A 780 -16.69 14.13 -28.12
N THR A 781 -15.39 14.03 -27.83
CA THR A 781 -14.38 15.02 -28.24
C THR A 781 -13.55 14.57 -29.43
N TRP A 782 -13.46 13.26 -29.72
CA TRP A 782 -12.62 12.71 -30.78
C TRP A 782 -13.24 12.82 -32.17
N LEU A 783 -14.53 12.57 -32.37
CA LEU A 783 -15.20 12.84 -33.65
C LEU A 783 -16.30 13.87 -33.44
N THR A 784 -16.01 15.11 -33.81
CA THR A 784 -16.92 16.25 -33.66
C THR A 784 -17.60 16.61 -34.98
N GLN A 785 -18.60 17.50 -34.90
CA GLN A 785 -19.24 18.03 -36.11
C GLN A 785 -18.27 18.83 -36.99
N ASP A 786 -17.27 19.47 -36.38
CA ASP A 786 -16.24 20.23 -37.10
C ASP A 786 -15.34 19.30 -37.89
N ASP A 787 -14.94 18.16 -37.31
CA ASP A 787 -14.21 17.10 -38.03
C ASP A 787 -14.99 16.60 -39.24
N VAL A 788 -16.28 16.30 -39.09
CA VAL A 788 -17.16 15.85 -40.19
C VAL A 788 -17.29 16.91 -41.28
N THR A 789 -17.45 18.17 -40.89
CA THR A 789 -17.51 19.31 -41.83
C THR A 789 -16.21 19.45 -42.59
N ARG A 790 -15.07 19.25 -41.92
CA ARG A 790 -13.74 19.29 -42.52
C ARG A 790 -13.54 18.17 -43.54
N ILE A 791 -13.88 16.93 -43.19
CA ILE A 791 -13.86 15.75 -44.08
C ILE A 791 -14.66 16.04 -45.35
N SER A 792 -15.91 16.51 -45.21
CA SER A 792 -16.77 16.85 -46.35
C SER A 792 -16.19 18.02 -47.18
N SER A 793 -15.61 19.04 -46.54
CA SER A 793 -15.01 20.20 -47.22
C SER A 793 -13.76 19.87 -48.05
N TYR A 794 -13.13 18.73 -47.78
CA TYR A 794 -12.03 18.19 -48.57
C TYR A 794 -12.54 17.36 -49.77
N GLY A 795 -13.84 17.10 -49.89
CA GLY A 795 -14.39 16.31 -50.99
C GLY A 795 -14.19 14.80 -50.81
N MET A 796 -13.88 14.35 -49.59
CA MET A 796 -13.99 12.94 -49.24
C MET A 796 -15.46 12.50 -49.31
N ASN A 797 -15.70 11.24 -49.68
CA ASN A 797 -17.05 10.71 -49.87
C ASN A 797 -17.39 9.51 -48.97
N THR A 798 -16.38 8.87 -48.37
CA THR A 798 -16.53 7.62 -47.62
C THR A 798 -15.66 7.63 -46.38
N VAL A 799 -16.17 7.07 -45.27
CA VAL A 799 -15.44 6.86 -44.03
C VAL A 799 -15.52 5.39 -43.63
N ARG A 800 -14.38 4.76 -43.32
CA ARG A 800 -14.31 3.45 -42.68
C ARG A 800 -14.31 3.64 -41.16
N ILE A 801 -15.17 2.91 -40.45
CA ILE A 801 -15.35 3.04 -39.00
C ILE A 801 -14.96 1.71 -38.35
N PRO A 802 -13.76 1.63 -37.74
CA PRO A 802 -13.33 0.49 -36.95
C PRO A 802 -14.19 0.27 -35.70
N LEU A 803 -14.72 -0.95 -35.53
CA LEU A 803 -15.58 -1.32 -34.40
C LEU A 803 -15.10 -2.60 -33.71
N GLY A 804 -14.99 -2.55 -32.38
CA GLY A 804 -14.85 -3.76 -31.57
C GLY A 804 -16.18 -4.44 -31.33
N TYR A 805 -16.18 -5.77 -31.22
CA TYR A 805 -17.40 -6.56 -31.00
C TYR A 805 -18.17 -6.11 -29.74
N TRP A 806 -17.45 -5.59 -28.73
CA TRP A 806 -18.01 -5.11 -27.46
C TRP A 806 -18.92 -3.89 -27.60
N ILE A 807 -18.99 -3.27 -28.79
CA ILE A 807 -20.01 -2.25 -29.07
C ILE A 807 -21.43 -2.81 -28.95
N ILE A 808 -21.61 -4.12 -29.18
CA ILE A 808 -22.82 -4.86 -28.86
C ILE A 808 -22.63 -5.48 -27.48
N GLU A 809 -22.99 -4.71 -26.46
CA GLU A 809 -22.71 -5.04 -25.05
C GLU A 809 -23.19 -6.43 -24.59
N PRO A 810 -24.34 -6.96 -25.07
CA PRO A 810 -24.79 -8.31 -24.70
C PRO A 810 -23.87 -9.45 -25.16
N LEU A 811 -22.98 -9.20 -26.14
CA LEU A 811 -21.99 -10.19 -26.57
C LEU A 811 -20.78 -10.30 -25.63
N VAL A 812 -20.62 -9.38 -24.68
CA VAL A 812 -19.45 -9.31 -23.80
C VAL A 812 -19.65 -10.15 -22.54
N ASP A 813 -18.75 -11.08 -22.28
CA ASP A 813 -18.71 -11.79 -21.00
C ASP A 813 -18.13 -10.88 -19.92
N ARG A 814 -19.01 -10.18 -19.20
CA ARG A 814 -18.62 -9.22 -18.16
C ARG A 814 -17.89 -9.84 -16.97
N ALA A 815 -17.82 -11.17 -16.85
CA ALA A 815 -17.02 -11.82 -15.81
C ALA A 815 -15.53 -11.86 -16.16
N THR A 816 -15.18 -11.84 -17.45
CA THR A 816 -13.81 -12.04 -17.93
C THR A 816 -13.31 -10.95 -18.90
N GLU A 817 -14.22 -10.14 -19.44
CA GLU A 817 -13.96 -9.13 -20.47
C GLU A 817 -14.34 -7.73 -19.96
N PHE A 818 -13.33 -6.85 -19.88
CA PHE A 818 -13.44 -5.50 -19.33
C PHE A 818 -13.39 -4.46 -20.46
N TYR A 819 -14.53 -4.20 -21.10
CA TYR A 819 -14.65 -3.19 -22.16
C TYR A 819 -15.65 -2.07 -21.78
N PRO A 820 -15.41 -0.82 -22.21
CA PRO A 820 -16.28 0.32 -21.92
C PRO A 820 -17.68 0.16 -22.54
N ARG A 821 -18.68 0.76 -21.89
CA ARG A 821 -20.10 0.79 -22.30
C ARG A 821 -20.48 2.08 -23.02
N GLY A 822 -21.55 2.04 -23.82
CA GLY A 822 -22.19 3.18 -24.46
C GLY A 822 -21.70 3.50 -25.88
N GLY A 823 -20.80 2.70 -26.44
CA GLY A 823 -20.20 2.93 -27.77
C GLY A 823 -21.24 3.02 -28.89
N ILE A 824 -22.30 2.20 -28.83
CA ILE A 824 -23.34 2.17 -29.89
C ILE A 824 -24.09 3.50 -30.03
N LYS A 825 -24.29 4.24 -28.94
CA LYS A 825 -24.90 5.58 -28.97
C LYS A 825 -24.00 6.59 -29.68
N GLN A 826 -22.69 6.45 -29.53
CA GLN A 826 -21.72 7.33 -30.18
C GLN A 826 -21.55 7.00 -31.66
N LEU A 827 -21.62 5.71 -32.03
CA LEU A 827 -21.70 5.31 -33.43
C LEU A 827 -22.94 5.92 -34.10
N LYS A 828 -24.12 5.81 -33.49
CA LYS A 828 -25.35 6.45 -34.00
C LYS A 828 -25.19 7.95 -34.18
N ARG A 829 -24.59 8.64 -33.20
CA ARG A 829 -24.31 10.08 -33.28
C ARG A 829 -23.41 10.40 -34.48
N GLY A 830 -22.29 9.68 -34.64
CA GLY A 830 -21.35 9.87 -35.75
C GLY A 830 -21.99 9.60 -37.11
N LEU A 831 -22.70 8.48 -37.28
CA LEU A 831 -23.38 8.13 -38.53
C LEU A 831 -24.43 9.17 -38.92
N LYS A 832 -25.19 9.70 -37.95
CA LYS A 832 -26.12 10.82 -38.19
C LYS A 832 -25.41 12.05 -38.75
N GLN A 833 -24.25 12.40 -38.21
CA GLN A 833 -23.45 13.55 -38.67
C GLN A 833 -22.89 13.31 -40.07
N LEU A 834 -22.33 12.12 -40.32
CA LEU A 834 -21.80 11.71 -41.62
C LEU A 834 -22.88 11.72 -42.70
N LYS A 835 -24.05 11.14 -42.40
CA LYS A 835 -25.22 11.15 -43.29
C LYS A 835 -25.67 12.56 -43.63
N ALA A 836 -25.74 13.45 -42.63
CA ALA A 836 -26.12 14.85 -42.85
C ALA A 836 -25.12 15.61 -43.75
N ALA A 837 -23.85 15.19 -43.74
CA ALA A 837 -22.79 15.72 -44.59
C ALA A 837 -22.70 15.03 -45.98
N GLY A 838 -23.57 14.05 -46.26
CA GLY A 838 -23.56 13.29 -47.52
C GLY A 838 -22.43 12.27 -47.64
N LEU A 839 -21.83 11.85 -46.52
CA LEU A 839 -20.76 10.86 -46.47
C LEU A 839 -21.32 9.45 -46.28
N SER A 840 -20.76 8.49 -47.02
CA SER A 840 -21.04 7.06 -46.87
C SER A 840 -20.15 6.43 -45.79
N ALA A 841 -20.61 5.34 -45.17
CA ALA A 841 -19.88 4.65 -44.12
C ALA A 841 -19.70 3.14 -44.39
N ILE A 842 -18.49 2.65 -44.10
CA ILE A 842 -18.17 1.22 -44.00
C ILE A 842 -18.05 0.88 -42.52
N LEU A 843 -18.80 -0.12 -42.05
CA LEU A 843 -18.68 -0.62 -40.69
C LEU A 843 -17.68 -1.77 -40.67
N ASP A 844 -16.54 -1.54 -40.04
CA ASP A 844 -15.45 -2.50 -40.02
C ASP A 844 -15.45 -3.30 -38.70
N HIS A 845 -15.54 -4.63 -38.79
CA HIS A 845 -15.37 -5.50 -37.64
C HIS A 845 -13.89 -5.62 -37.25
N HIS A 846 -13.39 -4.58 -36.59
CA HIS A 846 -11.97 -4.34 -36.39
C HIS A 846 -11.33 -5.19 -35.28
N ALA A 847 -12.09 -5.43 -34.21
CA ALA A 847 -11.64 -6.21 -33.06
C ALA A 847 -12.65 -7.30 -32.71
N LEU A 848 -12.23 -8.54 -32.94
CA LEU A 848 -13.09 -9.72 -32.90
C LEU A 848 -13.15 -10.33 -31.50
N PRO A 849 -14.24 -11.05 -31.15
CA PRO A 849 -14.30 -11.84 -29.93
C PRO A 849 -13.12 -12.81 -29.84
N GLY A 850 -12.43 -12.84 -28.70
CA GLY A 850 -11.28 -13.74 -28.51
C GLY A 850 -9.98 -13.33 -29.19
N VAL A 851 -9.88 -12.15 -29.81
CA VAL A 851 -8.70 -11.61 -30.51
C VAL A 851 -8.35 -12.40 -31.76
N GLN A 852 -8.32 -11.72 -32.92
CA GLN A 852 -8.03 -12.36 -34.21
C GLN A 852 -6.53 -12.43 -34.52
N THR A 853 -5.70 -11.50 -34.04
CA THR A 853 -4.28 -11.45 -34.41
C THR A 853 -3.41 -11.25 -33.17
N PRO A 854 -2.37 -12.08 -32.96
CA PRO A 854 -1.59 -12.06 -31.73
C PRO A 854 -0.70 -10.81 -31.65
N GLY A 855 -0.56 -10.27 -30.43
CA GLY A 855 0.36 -9.17 -30.15
C GLY A 855 -0.03 -7.81 -30.74
N GLN A 856 -1.25 -7.68 -31.27
CA GLN A 856 -1.71 -6.46 -31.93
C GLN A 856 -2.70 -5.66 -31.07
N MET A 857 -2.38 -4.40 -30.78
CA MET A 857 -3.21 -3.54 -29.91
C MET A 857 -4.57 -3.17 -30.53
N PHE A 858 -4.65 -3.08 -31.87
CA PHE A 858 -5.88 -2.73 -32.57
C PHE A 858 -7.01 -3.76 -32.38
N THR A 859 -6.66 -5.00 -31.96
CA THR A 859 -7.62 -6.08 -31.68
C THR A 859 -8.36 -5.92 -30.35
N GLY A 860 -8.18 -4.80 -29.65
CA GLY A 860 -8.82 -4.50 -28.36
C GLY A 860 -8.12 -5.11 -27.14
N ARG A 861 -7.34 -6.18 -27.32
CA ARG A 861 -6.52 -6.80 -26.26
C ARG A 861 -5.24 -7.39 -26.82
N CYS A 862 -4.10 -6.82 -26.45
CA CYS A 862 -2.79 -7.36 -26.84
C CYS A 862 -2.49 -8.68 -26.08
N THR A 863 -2.63 -9.81 -26.75
CA THR A 863 -2.40 -11.17 -26.20
C THR A 863 -1.74 -12.08 -27.23
N ASN A 864 -1.02 -13.10 -26.76
CA ASN A 864 -0.52 -14.19 -27.61
C ASN A 864 -1.50 -15.38 -27.66
N ASP A 865 -2.48 -15.43 -26.76
CA ASP A 865 -3.54 -16.44 -26.70
C ASP A 865 -4.72 -15.98 -27.57
N VAL A 866 -4.68 -16.35 -28.85
CA VAL A 866 -5.70 -16.03 -29.87
C VAL A 866 -6.79 -17.09 -29.83
N LYS A 867 -8.04 -16.65 -29.64
CA LYS A 867 -9.21 -17.52 -29.53
C LYS A 867 -10.32 -17.21 -30.53
N PHE A 868 -10.14 -16.23 -31.41
CA PHE A 868 -11.15 -15.91 -32.41
C PHE A 868 -11.50 -17.12 -33.31
N TYR A 869 -10.50 -17.91 -33.72
CA TYR A 869 -10.66 -19.07 -34.60
C TYR A 869 -11.22 -20.31 -33.87
N THR A 870 -12.34 -20.13 -33.16
CA THR A 870 -13.10 -21.18 -32.48
C THR A 870 -14.60 -21.00 -32.78
N ASP A 871 -15.36 -22.10 -32.72
CA ASP A 871 -16.80 -22.06 -33.01
C ASP A 871 -17.56 -21.04 -32.12
N GLU A 872 -17.16 -20.91 -30.86
CA GLU A 872 -17.76 -19.96 -29.90
C GLU A 872 -17.57 -18.50 -30.34
N ASN A 873 -16.35 -18.11 -30.71
CA ASN A 873 -16.06 -16.72 -31.08
C ASN A 873 -16.49 -16.38 -32.51
N TYR A 874 -16.48 -17.36 -33.41
CA TYR A 874 -17.15 -17.24 -34.71
C TYR A 874 -18.65 -16.97 -34.54
N HIS A 875 -19.33 -17.73 -33.68
CA HIS A 875 -20.76 -17.51 -33.38
C HIS A 875 -21.02 -16.09 -32.87
N ARG A 876 -20.24 -15.61 -31.89
CA ARG A 876 -20.34 -14.23 -31.37
C ARG A 876 -20.15 -13.17 -32.46
N ALA A 877 -19.20 -13.38 -33.37
CA ALA A 877 -18.98 -12.47 -34.51
C ALA A 877 -20.11 -12.52 -35.55
N LEU A 878 -20.72 -13.68 -35.79
CA LEU A 878 -21.90 -13.81 -36.66
C LEU A 878 -23.14 -13.12 -36.05
N VAL A 879 -23.33 -13.22 -34.73
CA VAL A 879 -24.41 -12.49 -34.05
C VAL A 879 -24.18 -10.97 -34.14
N TRP A 880 -22.92 -10.52 -34.00
CA TRP A 880 -22.56 -9.12 -34.21
C TRP A 880 -22.95 -8.64 -35.62
N SER A 881 -22.61 -9.42 -36.67
CA SER A 881 -22.92 -9.03 -38.05
C SER A 881 -24.42 -8.97 -38.32
N ALA A 882 -25.20 -9.89 -37.75
CA ALA A 882 -26.67 -9.88 -37.83
C ALA A 882 -27.28 -8.63 -37.19
N VAL A 883 -26.85 -8.28 -35.97
CA VAL A 883 -27.32 -7.08 -35.25
C VAL A 883 -26.96 -5.81 -36.01
N MET A 884 -25.71 -5.67 -36.46
CA MET A 884 -25.25 -4.48 -37.19
C MET A 884 -25.93 -4.34 -38.55
N THR A 885 -26.19 -5.44 -39.26
CA THR A 885 -26.97 -5.44 -40.51
C THR A 885 -28.41 -4.98 -40.25
N ALA A 886 -29.05 -5.52 -39.21
CA ALA A 886 -30.40 -5.11 -38.84
C ALA A 886 -30.46 -3.63 -38.48
N LEU A 887 -29.52 -3.11 -37.67
CA LEU A 887 -29.47 -1.69 -37.31
C LEU A 887 -29.23 -0.77 -38.51
N SER A 888 -28.35 -1.17 -39.42
CA SER A 888 -28.03 -0.41 -40.64
C SER A 888 -29.26 -0.18 -41.51
N HIS A 889 -30.19 -1.13 -41.52
CA HIS A 889 -31.46 -0.99 -42.19
C HIS A 889 -32.54 -0.38 -41.28
N LEU A 890 -32.65 -0.71 -40.00
CA LEU A 890 -33.78 -0.29 -39.17
C LEU A 890 -33.67 1.15 -38.64
N ASP A 891 -32.47 1.63 -38.29
CA ASP A 891 -32.27 2.96 -37.75
C ASP A 891 -32.01 3.99 -38.88
N PRO A 892 -32.84 5.04 -39.03
CA PRO A 892 -32.60 6.07 -40.03
C PRO A 892 -31.23 6.76 -39.92
N ASP A 893 -30.66 6.87 -38.72
CA ASP A 893 -29.36 7.49 -38.50
C ASP A 893 -28.21 6.64 -39.05
N PHE A 894 -28.42 5.34 -39.26
CA PHE A 894 -27.46 4.44 -39.88
C PHE A 894 -27.57 4.38 -41.41
N GLY A 895 -28.51 5.12 -42.02
CA GLY A 895 -28.81 5.01 -43.45
C GLY A 895 -27.70 5.45 -44.42
N SER A 896 -26.55 5.93 -43.94
CA SER A 896 -25.34 6.15 -44.76
C SER A 896 -24.42 4.92 -44.83
N VAL A 897 -24.69 3.88 -44.04
CA VAL A 897 -23.95 2.61 -44.08
C VAL A 897 -24.29 1.88 -45.36
N PHE A 898 -23.28 1.59 -46.17
CA PHE A 898 -23.44 0.85 -47.42
C PHE A 898 -22.65 -0.47 -47.45
N ALA A 899 -21.69 -0.65 -46.54
CA ALA A 899 -20.85 -1.82 -46.48
C ALA A 899 -20.54 -2.25 -45.04
N ILE A 900 -20.31 -3.55 -44.85
CA ILE A 900 -19.92 -4.17 -43.58
C ILE A 900 -18.76 -5.15 -43.80
N GLU A 901 -17.69 -5.01 -43.03
CA GLU A 901 -16.48 -5.83 -43.13
C GLU A 901 -16.51 -6.99 -42.13
N ALA A 902 -16.11 -8.17 -42.58
CA ALA A 902 -16.21 -9.39 -41.77
C ALA A 902 -15.15 -9.48 -40.67
N VAL A 903 -13.88 -9.21 -41.03
CA VAL A 903 -12.72 -9.29 -40.12
C VAL A 903 -11.62 -8.37 -40.62
N ASN A 904 -11.16 -7.46 -39.78
CA ASN A 904 -9.94 -6.69 -40.02
C ASN A 904 -8.68 -7.50 -39.68
N GLU A 905 -7.71 -7.50 -40.59
CA GLU A 905 -6.33 -7.99 -40.45
C GLU A 905 -6.22 -9.35 -39.72
N PRO A 906 -6.76 -10.45 -40.28
CA PRO A 906 -6.63 -11.78 -39.70
C PRO A 906 -5.16 -12.27 -39.72
N ILE A 907 -4.87 -13.36 -38.98
CA ILE A 907 -3.57 -14.03 -39.06
C ILE A 907 -3.25 -14.40 -40.52
N MET A 908 -2.07 -13.95 -40.97
CA MET A 908 -1.61 -14.15 -42.34
C MET A 908 -1.23 -15.60 -42.67
N ASP A 909 -1.02 -16.47 -41.70
CA ASP A 909 -0.69 -17.88 -41.92
C ASP A 909 -1.98 -18.72 -41.86
N ALA A 910 -2.49 -19.17 -43.01
CA ALA A 910 -3.79 -19.86 -43.10
C ALA A 910 -3.83 -21.16 -42.27
N SER A 911 -2.67 -21.78 -42.02
CA SER A 911 -2.56 -22.96 -41.16
C SER A 911 -2.96 -22.70 -39.69
N LYS A 912 -3.03 -21.42 -39.28
CA LYS A 912 -3.41 -20.97 -37.94
C LYS A 912 -4.82 -20.39 -37.85
N THR A 913 -5.59 -20.43 -38.94
CA THR A 913 -6.96 -19.89 -39.01
C THR A 913 -7.98 -20.99 -39.36
N PRO A 914 -8.14 -22.02 -38.51
CA PRO A 914 -9.03 -23.13 -38.80
C PRO A 914 -10.48 -22.66 -38.99
N GLY A 915 -11.14 -23.16 -40.04
CA GLY A 915 -12.55 -22.85 -40.34
C GLY A 915 -12.83 -21.42 -40.82
N TYR A 916 -11.81 -20.62 -41.12
CA TYR A 916 -11.99 -19.20 -41.47
C TYR A 916 -12.80 -18.98 -42.76
N GLY A 917 -12.57 -19.79 -43.80
CA GLY A 917 -13.37 -19.72 -45.03
C GLY A 917 -14.85 -20.07 -44.83
N ASP A 918 -15.16 -20.99 -43.91
CA ASP A 918 -16.55 -21.32 -43.57
C ASP A 918 -17.20 -20.18 -42.78
N PHE A 919 -16.45 -19.53 -41.88
CA PHE A 919 -16.88 -18.30 -41.22
C PHE A 919 -17.22 -17.19 -42.22
N GLN A 920 -16.38 -16.97 -43.25
CA GLN A 920 -16.65 -15.96 -44.29
C GLN A 920 -17.95 -16.24 -45.05
N LYS A 921 -18.20 -17.51 -45.42
CA LYS A 921 -19.46 -17.94 -46.06
C LYS A 921 -20.65 -17.71 -45.13
N ASN A 922 -20.55 -18.13 -43.87
CA ASN A 922 -21.61 -17.95 -42.87
C ASN A 922 -21.89 -16.47 -42.61
N PHE A 923 -20.88 -15.61 -42.61
CA PHE A 923 -21.04 -14.16 -42.46
C PHE A 923 -21.92 -13.58 -43.57
N VAL A 924 -21.65 -13.93 -44.84
CA VAL A 924 -22.48 -13.47 -45.96
C VAL A 924 -23.90 -14.01 -45.83
N SER A 925 -24.05 -15.30 -45.53
CA SER A 925 -25.38 -15.92 -45.34
C SER A 925 -26.19 -15.20 -44.26
N VAL A 926 -25.58 -14.87 -43.11
CA VAL A 926 -26.24 -14.11 -42.04
C VAL A 926 -26.68 -12.72 -42.51
N VAL A 927 -25.82 -11.97 -43.19
CA VAL A 927 -26.16 -10.63 -43.73
C VAL A 927 -27.34 -10.74 -44.69
N ARG A 928 -27.31 -11.70 -45.63
CA ARG A 928 -28.37 -11.88 -46.63
C ARG A 928 -29.68 -12.40 -46.02
N ALA A 929 -29.62 -13.27 -45.02
CA ALA A 929 -30.79 -13.77 -44.32
C ALA A 929 -31.51 -12.63 -43.57
N VAL A 930 -30.76 -11.74 -42.89
CA VAL A 930 -31.34 -10.56 -42.24
C VAL A 930 -31.97 -9.61 -43.26
N GLU A 931 -31.30 -9.35 -44.39
CA GLU A 931 -31.83 -8.48 -45.45
C GLU A 931 -33.09 -9.04 -46.12
N ALA A 932 -33.10 -10.35 -46.40
CA ALA A 932 -34.26 -11.04 -46.93
C ALA A 932 -35.44 -10.98 -45.92
N ALA A 933 -35.17 -11.17 -44.63
CA ALA A 933 -36.16 -11.03 -43.57
C ALA A 933 -36.77 -9.61 -43.52
N LEU A 934 -35.97 -8.58 -43.79
CA LEU A 934 -36.40 -7.19 -43.83
C LEU A 934 -37.05 -6.78 -45.16
N GLY A 935 -37.19 -7.70 -46.12
CA GLY A 935 -37.85 -7.46 -47.41
C GLY A 935 -36.98 -6.76 -48.46
N ILE A 936 -35.65 -6.83 -48.31
CA ILE A 936 -34.68 -6.26 -49.25
C ILE A 936 -34.36 -7.30 -50.33
N ALA A 937 -34.30 -6.87 -51.59
CA ALA A 937 -34.05 -7.77 -52.71
C ALA A 937 -32.61 -8.28 -52.72
N THR A 938 -32.39 -9.55 -52.36
CA THR A 938 -31.07 -10.20 -52.35
C THR A 938 -30.87 -11.10 -53.60
N PRO A 939 -29.65 -11.19 -54.16
CA PRO A 939 -29.33 -12.13 -55.24
C PRO A 939 -29.29 -13.57 -54.72
N ALA A 940 -30.46 -14.21 -54.69
CA ALA A 940 -30.78 -15.63 -54.42
C ALA A 940 -29.75 -16.51 -53.66
N SER A 941 -30.12 -16.91 -52.45
CA SER A 941 -29.78 -18.23 -51.89
C SER A 941 -30.32 -19.33 -52.82
N GLY A 942 -29.52 -20.37 -53.07
CA GLY A 942 -29.83 -21.49 -53.95
C GLY A 942 -30.89 -22.47 -53.43
N SER A 943 -31.82 -22.06 -52.57
CA SER A 943 -33.00 -22.86 -52.19
C SER A 943 -34.25 -22.33 -52.89
N THR A 944 -35.02 -23.26 -53.47
CA THR A 944 -36.34 -23.07 -54.08
C THR A 944 -37.17 -22.03 -53.32
N PRO A 945 -37.83 -21.06 -53.99
CA PRO A 945 -38.83 -20.24 -53.31
C PRO A 945 -39.87 -21.17 -52.68
N PRO A 946 -40.39 -20.89 -51.48
CA PRO A 946 -41.50 -21.66 -50.95
C PRO A 946 -42.58 -21.73 -52.03
N SER A 947 -43.00 -22.94 -52.37
CA SER A 947 -44.06 -23.23 -53.32
C SER A 947 -45.35 -22.56 -52.83
N GLY A 948 -45.55 -21.33 -53.27
CA GLY A 948 -46.60 -20.47 -52.77
C GLY A 948 -46.36 -19.05 -53.24
N SER A 949 -46.70 -18.78 -54.49
CA SER A 949 -46.90 -17.42 -54.96
C SER A 949 -47.80 -16.67 -53.97
N ARG A 950 -47.24 -15.71 -53.25
CA ARG A 950 -47.97 -14.52 -52.84
C ARG A 950 -47.25 -13.32 -53.43
N SER A 951 -47.57 -13.08 -54.71
CA SER A 951 -47.85 -11.72 -55.17
C SER A 951 -48.97 -11.17 -54.29
N GLY A 952 -48.61 -10.70 -53.11
CA GLY A 952 -49.48 -10.01 -52.19
C GLY A 952 -48.70 -8.81 -51.72
N THR A 953 -49.15 -7.62 -52.11
CA THR A 953 -48.79 -6.36 -51.48
C THR A 953 -48.77 -6.59 -49.97
N LEU A 954 -47.58 -6.66 -49.36
CA LEU A 954 -47.40 -6.77 -47.91
C LEU A 954 -47.93 -5.48 -47.30
N SER A 955 -49.24 -5.46 -47.03
CA SER A 955 -49.89 -4.41 -46.27
C SER A 955 -49.47 -4.57 -44.82
N ASN A 956 -48.65 -3.62 -44.39
CA ASN A 956 -48.54 -3.05 -43.04
C ASN A 956 -48.28 -4.02 -41.87
N THR A 957 -47.05 -3.92 -41.35
CA THR A 957 -46.63 -4.22 -39.95
C THR A 957 -46.24 -5.69 -39.66
N ILE A 958 -45.13 -6.16 -40.22
CA ILE A 958 -44.38 -7.31 -39.64
C ILE A 958 -43.31 -6.75 -38.71
N ASN A 959 -43.21 -7.30 -37.50
CA ASN A 959 -42.15 -6.96 -36.55
C ASN A 959 -40.81 -7.51 -37.06
N ALA A 960 -39.77 -6.67 -37.12
CA ALA A 960 -38.44 -7.07 -37.61
C ALA A 960 -37.89 -8.30 -36.87
N THR A 961 -38.16 -8.42 -35.56
CA THR A 961 -37.72 -9.58 -34.78
C THR A 961 -38.42 -10.88 -35.18
N THR A 962 -39.72 -10.82 -35.48
CA THR A 962 -40.48 -11.97 -35.98
C THR A 962 -40.01 -12.40 -37.37
N ALA A 963 -39.65 -11.43 -38.23
CA ALA A 963 -39.13 -11.73 -39.55
C ALA A 963 -37.76 -12.46 -39.48
N ILE A 964 -36.85 -11.99 -38.61
CA ILE A 964 -35.54 -12.62 -38.40
C ILE A 964 -35.70 -14.04 -37.83
N LEU A 965 -36.61 -14.25 -36.86
CA LEU A 965 -36.92 -15.60 -36.34
C LEU A 965 -37.45 -16.54 -37.42
N ASN A 966 -38.31 -16.05 -38.32
CA ASN A 966 -38.82 -16.87 -39.42
C ASN A 966 -37.70 -17.21 -40.41
N ALA A 967 -36.81 -16.26 -40.74
CA ALA A 967 -35.66 -16.54 -41.59
C ALA A 967 -34.70 -17.55 -40.96
N ALA A 968 -34.52 -17.51 -39.62
CA ALA A 968 -33.72 -18.51 -38.90
C ALA A 968 -34.24 -19.95 -39.07
N ALA A 969 -35.56 -20.13 -39.31
CA ALA A 969 -36.14 -21.45 -39.52
C ALA A 969 -35.79 -22.07 -40.88
N ASP A 970 -35.39 -21.25 -41.86
CA ASP A 970 -35.01 -21.68 -43.21
C ASP A 970 -33.50 -21.91 -43.35
N GLU A 971 -32.71 -21.65 -42.30
CA GLU A 971 -31.25 -21.79 -42.25
C GLU A 971 -30.81 -23.00 -41.43
N GLU A 972 -29.56 -23.45 -41.59
CA GLU A 972 -28.98 -24.57 -40.84
C GLU A 972 -27.66 -24.16 -40.13
N GLY A 973 -27.25 -24.99 -39.16
CA GLY A 973 -25.93 -24.86 -38.50
C GLY A 973 -25.70 -23.51 -37.81
N ALA A 974 -24.51 -22.93 -38.04
CA ALA A 974 -24.06 -21.69 -37.39
C ALA A 974 -24.91 -20.47 -37.76
N VAL A 975 -25.42 -20.39 -39.00
CA VAL A 975 -26.26 -19.27 -39.46
C VAL A 975 -27.57 -19.23 -38.68
N LYS A 976 -28.23 -20.39 -38.54
CA LYS A 976 -29.45 -20.50 -37.74
C LYS A 976 -29.24 -20.08 -36.29
N GLN A 977 -28.19 -20.60 -35.65
CA GLN A 977 -27.89 -20.27 -34.25
C GLN A 977 -27.65 -18.76 -34.08
N ALA A 978 -26.88 -18.15 -34.97
CA ALA A 978 -26.61 -16.71 -34.91
C ALA A 978 -27.90 -15.87 -35.03
N LEU A 979 -28.81 -16.24 -35.94
CA LEU A 979 -30.09 -15.54 -36.12
C LEU A 979 -31.04 -15.73 -34.92
N ASP A 980 -31.08 -16.91 -34.31
CA ASP A 980 -31.86 -17.18 -33.10
C ASP A 980 -31.40 -16.27 -31.93
N ASP A 981 -30.09 -16.16 -31.72
CA ASP A 981 -29.49 -15.36 -30.63
C ASP A 981 -29.49 -13.85 -30.92
N THR A 982 -29.61 -13.44 -32.19
CA THR A 982 -29.67 -12.04 -32.60
C THR A 982 -30.90 -11.33 -32.04
N VAL A 983 -32.04 -12.01 -31.96
CA VAL A 983 -33.33 -11.40 -31.62
C VAL A 983 -33.37 -10.78 -30.22
N PRO A 984 -33.03 -11.50 -29.13
CA PRO A 984 -33.00 -10.91 -27.79
C PRO A 984 -32.00 -9.74 -27.70
N ILE A 985 -30.84 -9.86 -28.34
CA ILE A 985 -29.78 -8.84 -28.35
C ILE A 985 -30.24 -7.58 -29.10
N LEU A 986 -30.86 -7.75 -30.27
CA LEU A 986 -31.37 -6.64 -31.08
C LEU A 986 -32.45 -5.85 -30.34
N ILE A 987 -33.30 -6.52 -29.55
CA ILE A 987 -34.30 -5.85 -28.70
C ILE A 987 -33.62 -4.96 -27.66
N GLU A 988 -32.60 -5.48 -26.98
CA GLU A 988 -31.85 -4.74 -25.96
C GLU A 988 -31.16 -3.51 -26.55
N VAL A 989 -30.45 -3.68 -27.67
CA VAL A 989 -29.77 -2.58 -28.37
C VAL A 989 -30.77 -1.56 -28.93
N ALA A 990 -31.92 -2.00 -29.45
CA ALA A 990 -32.96 -1.11 -29.94
C ALA A 990 -33.60 -0.27 -28.83
N LEU A 991 -33.76 -0.83 -27.63
CA LEU A 991 -34.20 -0.09 -26.44
C LEU A 991 -33.15 0.94 -26.02
N GLU A 992 -31.87 0.55 -26.03
CA GLU A 992 -30.76 1.45 -25.71
C GLU A 992 -30.70 2.66 -26.66
N LEU A 993 -30.91 2.44 -27.96
CA LEU A 993 -30.89 3.47 -29.00
C LEU A 993 -32.20 4.28 -29.13
N GLY A 994 -33.23 3.93 -28.35
CA GLY A 994 -34.54 4.59 -28.38
C GLY A 994 -35.35 4.33 -29.66
N ILE A 995 -35.05 3.24 -30.39
CA ILE A 995 -35.68 2.90 -31.68
C ILE A 995 -36.70 1.77 -31.58
N GLY A 996 -37.19 1.43 -30.39
CA GLY A 996 -38.20 0.37 -30.20
C GLY A 996 -39.48 0.49 -31.04
N ARG A 997 -39.82 1.70 -31.53
CA ARG A 997 -40.92 1.92 -32.50
C ARG A 997 -40.58 1.48 -33.93
N ALA A 998 -39.32 1.54 -34.34
CA ALA A 998 -38.85 1.13 -35.67
C ALA A 998 -38.94 -0.39 -35.87
N LEU A 999 -38.90 -1.16 -34.78
CA LEU A 999 -39.20 -2.61 -34.80
C LEU A 999 -40.65 -2.92 -35.21
N GLY A 1000 -41.57 -1.95 -35.05
CA GLY A 1000 -43.02 -2.13 -35.23
C GLY A 1000 -43.64 -1.40 -36.42
N SER A 1001 -42.89 -0.85 -37.38
CA SER A 1001 -43.46 -0.10 -38.52
C SER A 1001 -42.54 -0.15 -39.75
N GLY A 1002 -42.59 -1.26 -40.50
CA GLY A 1002 -41.89 -1.41 -41.78
C GLY A 1002 -42.69 -0.82 -42.94
N THR A 1003 -42.47 0.46 -43.27
CA THR A 1003 -42.60 0.89 -44.67
C THR A 1003 -41.17 1.06 -45.17
N ALA A 1004 -40.73 0.13 -46.03
CA ALA A 1004 -39.38 0.15 -46.59
C ALA A 1004 -39.27 1.30 -47.61
N PRO A 1005 -38.47 2.35 -47.37
CA PRO A 1005 -37.96 3.12 -48.49
C PRO A 1005 -37.10 2.19 -49.37
N SER A 1006 -36.95 2.49 -50.66
CA SER A 1006 -36.09 1.73 -51.57
C SER A 1006 -34.68 1.63 -50.97
N ARG A 1007 -34.33 0.46 -50.43
CA ARG A 1007 -33.06 0.15 -49.79
C ARG A 1007 -32.37 -0.93 -50.60
N THR A 1008 -31.07 -0.77 -50.81
CA THR A 1008 -30.22 -1.75 -51.48
C THR A 1008 -29.54 -2.65 -50.45
N PRO A 1009 -29.18 -3.89 -50.82
CA PRO A 1009 -28.34 -4.74 -49.98
C PRO A 1009 -27.00 -4.06 -49.63
N LEU A 1010 -26.48 -4.33 -48.43
CA LEU A 1010 -25.15 -3.95 -48.00
C LEU A 1010 -24.09 -4.70 -48.82
N VAL A 1011 -22.97 -4.05 -49.07
CA VAL A 1011 -21.78 -4.68 -49.66
C VAL A 1011 -21.02 -5.41 -48.54
N THR A 1012 -20.81 -6.71 -48.69
CA THR A 1012 -19.99 -7.48 -47.73
C THR A 1012 -18.52 -7.31 -48.07
N THR A 1013 -17.73 -6.88 -47.09
CA THR A 1013 -16.31 -6.54 -47.30
C THR A 1013 -15.41 -7.58 -46.64
N PHE A 1014 -14.33 -7.95 -47.32
CA PHE A 1014 -13.35 -8.93 -46.85
C PHE A 1014 -11.95 -8.45 -47.13
N MET A 1015 -11.02 -8.80 -46.25
CA MET A 1015 -9.61 -8.81 -46.58
C MET A 1015 -9.35 -9.69 -47.81
N ASP A 1016 -8.62 -9.16 -48.79
CA ASP A 1016 -8.30 -9.85 -50.04
C ASP A 1016 -7.47 -11.12 -49.84
N VAL A 1017 -7.45 -11.99 -50.84
CA VAL A 1017 -6.78 -13.30 -50.79
C VAL A 1017 -5.30 -13.22 -50.41
N ASN A 1018 -4.61 -12.10 -50.65
CA ASN A 1018 -3.20 -11.96 -50.30
C ASN A 1018 -2.93 -11.75 -48.81
N TRP A 1019 -3.95 -11.51 -47.99
CA TRP A 1019 -3.79 -11.45 -46.55
C TRP A 1019 -3.33 -12.78 -45.97
N GLN A 1020 -3.69 -13.90 -46.59
CA GLN A 1020 -3.33 -15.22 -46.11
C GLN A 1020 -2.34 -15.93 -47.06
N ASN A 1021 -1.32 -16.56 -46.49
CA ASN A 1021 -0.38 -17.43 -47.16
C ASN A 1021 -0.57 -18.89 -46.68
N ASN A 1022 0.10 -19.83 -47.35
CA ASN A 1022 0.06 -21.28 -47.06
C ASN A 1022 -1.33 -21.93 -47.20
N ASP A 1023 -1.84 -21.97 -48.44
CA ASP A 1023 -3.16 -22.57 -48.81
C ASP A 1023 -4.38 -21.82 -48.23
N PRO A 1024 -4.55 -20.52 -48.58
CA PRO A 1024 -5.63 -19.69 -48.05
C PRO A 1024 -7.00 -20.02 -48.67
N SER A 1025 -8.07 -19.86 -47.90
CA SER A 1025 -9.43 -19.83 -48.45
C SER A 1025 -9.66 -18.52 -49.20
N ASN A 1026 -10.24 -18.59 -50.40
CA ASN A 1026 -10.51 -17.39 -51.18
C ASN A 1026 -11.81 -16.71 -50.70
N PRO A 1027 -11.79 -15.43 -50.23
CA PRO A 1027 -12.99 -14.72 -49.80
C PRO A 1027 -14.05 -14.59 -50.92
N ALA A 1028 -13.67 -14.63 -52.20
CA ALA A 1028 -14.59 -14.66 -53.32
C ALA A 1028 -15.50 -15.90 -53.34
N ASP A 1029 -15.10 -17.00 -52.69
CA ASP A 1029 -15.93 -18.20 -52.58
C ASP A 1029 -17.16 -18.00 -51.67
N ALA A 1030 -17.21 -16.91 -50.90
CA ALA A 1030 -18.36 -16.52 -50.09
C ALA A 1030 -19.39 -15.66 -50.84
N ALA A 1031 -19.19 -15.40 -52.14
CA ALA A 1031 -19.98 -14.45 -52.91
C ALA A 1031 -21.49 -14.81 -53.00
N ILE A 1032 -22.31 -14.07 -52.25
CA ILE A 1032 -23.76 -13.99 -52.42
C ILE A 1032 -24.13 -12.51 -52.44
N GLY A 1033 -24.28 -11.94 -53.64
CA GLY A 1033 -24.49 -10.51 -53.86
C GLY A 1033 -23.21 -9.69 -53.95
N SER A 1034 -23.30 -8.38 -53.76
CA SER A 1034 -22.16 -7.45 -53.91
C SER A 1034 -21.11 -7.66 -52.82
N GLN A 1035 -19.85 -7.79 -53.24
CA GLN A 1035 -18.66 -7.87 -52.38
C GLN A 1035 -17.67 -6.76 -52.69
N LEU A 1036 -16.83 -6.42 -51.71
CA LEU A 1036 -15.70 -5.51 -51.81
C LEU A 1036 -14.49 -6.19 -51.15
N TYR A 1037 -13.31 -6.10 -51.76
CA TYR A 1037 -12.09 -6.71 -51.23
C TYR A 1037 -11.13 -5.62 -50.77
N ASP A 1038 -10.63 -5.75 -49.55
CA ASP A 1038 -9.79 -4.77 -48.86
C ASP A 1038 -8.34 -5.24 -48.77
N ASN A 1039 -7.40 -4.36 -49.13
CA ASN A 1039 -5.97 -4.59 -49.04
C ASN A 1039 -5.31 -3.43 -48.28
N HIS A 1040 -4.45 -3.74 -47.30
CA HIS A 1040 -3.69 -2.72 -46.58
C HIS A 1040 -2.22 -2.73 -47.04
N LEU A 1041 -1.70 -1.57 -47.43
CA LEU A 1041 -0.32 -1.43 -47.86
C LEU A 1041 0.43 -0.39 -47.03
N TYR A 1042 1.29 -0.88 -46.15
CA TYR A 1042 2.22 -0.07 -45.36
C TYR A 1042 3.66 -0.42 -45.68
N TYR A 1043 4.37 0.55 -46.23
CA TYR A 1043 5.78 0.43 -46.57
C TYR A 1043 6.72 0.62 -45.37
N SER A 1044 6.21 1.07 -44.22
CA SER A 1044 6.96 1.21 -42.97
C SER A 1044 7.30 -0.14 -42.32
N PHE A 1045 6.55 -1.19 -42.62
CA PHE A 1045 6.70 -2.51 -41.98
C PHE A 1045 7.44 -3.53 -42.84
N GLY A 1046 7.98 -3.13 -43.99
CA GLY A 1046 8.73 -3.99 -44.90
C GLY A 1046 8.36 -3.78 -46.37
N GLY A 1047 8.58 -4.79 -47.19
CA GLY A 1047 8.09 -4.84 -48.58
C GLY A 1047 8.98 -4.17 -49.64
N VAL A 1048 9.97 -3.37 -49.25
CA VAL A 1048 10.93 -2.72 -50.17
C VAL A 1048 12.35 -3.09 -49.78
N ALA A 1049 13.10 -3.68 -50.72
CA ALA A 1049 14.51 -3.98 -50.53
C ALA A 1049 15.36 -2.68 -50.60
N ASN A 1050 16.28 -2.49 -49.65
CA ASN A 1050 17.14 -1.30 -49.55
C ASN A 1050 16.36 0.02 -49.54
N PRO A 1051 15.52 0.26 -48.52
CA PRO A 1051 14.54 1.34 -48.49
C PRO A 1051 15.19 2.72 -48.68
N ASN A 1052 14.82 3.40 -49.76
CA ASN A 1052 15.17 4.79 -50.08
C ASN A 1052 14.07 5.40 -50.97
N GLU A 1053 14.15 6.70 -51.25
CA GLU A 1053 13.13 7.44 -52.02
C GLU A 1053 12.82 6.81 -53.38
N ASP A 1054 13.85 6.47 -54.17
CA ASP A 1054 13.68 5.87 -55.50
C ASP A 1054 13.10 4.46 -55.42
N ALA A 1055 13.56 3.63 -54.47
CA ALA A 1055 13.08 2.27 -54.30
C ALA A 1055 11.59 2.21 -53.90
N TYR A 1056 11.13 3.18 -53.10
CA TYR A 1056 9.71 3.31 -52.75
C TYR A 1056 8.88 3.67 -53.99
N LEU A 1057 9.32 4.68 -54.76
CA LEU A 1057 8.63 5.10 -55.98
C LEU A 1057 8.62 4.01 -57.05
N GLU A 1058 9.72 3.28 -57.23
CA GLU A 1058 9.79 2.12 -58.13
C GLU A 1058 8.84 1.00 -57.69
N SER A 1059 8.70 0.75 -56.40
CA SER A 1059 7.78 -0.27 -55.89
C SER A 1059 6.31 0.10 -56.13
N ILE A 1060 5.88 1.31 -55.75
CA ILE A 1060 4.46 1.71 -55.86
C ILE A 1060 4.04 1.92 -57.32
N CYS A 1061 4.92 2.49 -58.16
CA CYS A 1061 4.59 2.81 -59.55
C CYS A 1061 4.49 1.57 -60.45
N ASN A 1062 5.03 0.43 -60.01
CA ASN A 1062 4.92 -0.86 -60.69
C ASN A 1062 3.99 -1.83 -59.94
N LEU A 1063 3.17 -1.35 -59.01
CA LEU A 1063 2.21 -2.18 -58.28
C LEU A 1063 1.18 -2.79 -59.25
N ASN A 1064 1.10 -4.12 -59.27
CA ASN A 1064 0.16 -4.88 -60.10
C ASN A 1064 -0.93 -5.60 -59.28
N ARG A 1065 -1.10 -5.22 -58.00
CA ARG A 1065 -2.00 -5.86 -57.04
C ARG A 1065 -3.45 -5.89 -57.53
N VAL A 1066 -3.97 -4.76 -58.02
CA VAL A 1066 -5.36 -4.66 -58.52
C VAL A 1066 -5.65 -5.69 -59.62
N GLN A 1067 -4.72 -5.86 -60.57
CA GLN A 1067 -4.89 -6.79 -61.68
C GLN A 1067 -4.70 -8.25 -61.23
N ALA A 1068 -3.77 -8.50 -60.30
CA ALA A 1068 -3.52 -9.83 -59.75
C ALA A 1068 -4.72 -10.35 -58.96
N ASP A 1069 -5.31 -9.51 -58.12
CA ASP A 1069 -6.42 -9.89 -57.24
C ASP A 1069 -7.71 -10.08 -58.04
N ALA A 1070 -7.96 -9.20 -59.01
CA ALA A 1070 -9.07 -9.36 -59.95
C ALA A 1070 -8.97 -10.68 -60.75
N ALA A 1071 -7.77 -11.19 -61.03
CA ALA A 1071 -7.59 -12.48 -61.69
C ALA A 1071 -7.96 -13.68 -60.80
N LEU A 1072 -8.04 -13.48 -59.49
CA LEU A 1072 -8.43 -14.47 -58.48
C LEU A 1072 -9.91 -14.33 -58.05
N GLY A 1073 -10.65 -13.38 -58.63
CA GLY A 1073 -12.05 -13.11 -58.30
C GLY A 1073 -12.25 -11.96 -57.30
N ASP A 1074 -11.16 -11.40 -56.77
CA ASP A 1074 -11.18 -10.33 -55.77
C ASP A 1074 -11.31 -8.95 -56.43
N SER A 1075 -12.49 -8.67 -57.00
CA SER A 1075 -12.82 -7.39 -57.61
C SER A 1075 -14.27 -6.96 -57.33
N PRO A 1076 -14.53 -5.68 -56.99
CA PRO A 1076 -13.59 -4.57 -56.89
C PRO A 1076 -12.65 -4.63 -55.67
N LEU A 1077 -11.39 -4.22 -55.86
CA LEU A 1077 -10.41 -4.04 -54.79
C LEU A 1077 -10.37 -2.58 -54.31
N VAL A 1078 -10.38 -2.35 -53.00
CA VAL A 1078 -10.13 -1.07 -52.33
C VAL A 1078 -8.85 -1.17 -51.51
N PHE A 1079 -8.08 -0.09 -51.44
CA PHE A 1079 -6.98 0.02 -50.50
C PHE A 1079 -7.50 0.67 -49.21
N GLY A 1080 -8.05 -0.12 -48.29
CA GLY A 1080 -8.80 0.34 -47.12
C GLY A 1080 -7.94 0.91 -45.99
N GLU A 1081 -6.63 0.65 -46.02
CA GLU A 1081 -5.66 1.37 -45.19
C GLU A 1081 -4.32 1.58 -45.90
N TRP A 1082 -3.81 2.81 -45.81
CA TRP A 1082 -2.46 3.19 -46.20
C TRP A 1082 -2.04 4.48 -45.48
N GLY A 1083 -0.74 4.75 -45.43
CA GLY A 1083 -0.17 5.95 -44.81
C GLY A 1083 1.11 6.42 -45.51
N LEU A 1084 1.68 7.53 -45.04
CA LEU A 1084 2.91 8.10 -45.62
C LEU A 1084 4.18 7.70 -44.87
N SER A 1085 4.08 6.77 -43.92
CA SER A 1085 5.21 6.34 -43.10
C SER A 1085 6.20 5.49 -43.90
N THR A 1086 7.49 5.65 -43.59
CA THR A 1086 8.62 5.08 -44.32
C THR A 1086 9.63 4.44 -43.36
N GLN A 1087 10.50 3.56 -43.88
CA GLN A 1087 11.59 2.94 -43.11
C GLN A 1087 12.83 3.84 -42.98
N PHE A 1088 12.81 5.03 -43.59
CA PHE A 1088 13.80 6.09 -43.48
C PHE A 1088 13.10 7.39 -43.08
N THR A 1089 13.82 8.41 -42.63
CA THR A 1089 13.22 9.73 -42.33
C THR A 1089 12.93 10.46 -43.65
N PRO A 1090 11.67 10.65 -44.05
CA PRO A 1090 11.35 11.26 -45.33
C PRO A 1090 11.50 12.79 -45.24
N SER A 1091 11.78 13.43 -46.38
CA SER A 1091 11.66 14.88 -46.54
C SER A 1091 10.22 15.29 -46.85
N ASP A 1092 9.84 16.53 -46.57
CA ASP A 1092 8.49 17.06 -46.87
C ASP A 1092 8.18 17.02 -48.36
N SER A 1093 9.17 17.36 -49.20
CA SER A 1093 9.07 17.25 -50.66
C SER A 1093 8.89 15.81 -51.13
N PHE A 1094 9.55 14.85 -50.46
CA PHE A 1094 9.35 13.44 -50.77
C PHE A 1094 7.97 12.98 -50.35
N LEU A 1095 7.45 13.37 -49.18
CA LEU A 1095 6.10 13.00 -48.74
C LEU A 1095 5.02 13.43 -49.74
N GLN A 1096 5.14 14.62 -50.33
CA GLN A 1096 4.24 15.08 -51.39
C GLN A 1096 4.29 14.16 -52.62
N THR A 1097 5.51 13.83 -53.07
CA THR A 1097 5.73 12.94 -54.23
C THR A 1097 5.23 11.52 -53.95
N TRP A 1098 5.50 11.02 -52.74
CA TRP A 1098 5.11 9.70 -52.25
C TRP A 1098 3.59 9.56 -52.13
N ALA A 1099 2.92 10.60 -51.63
CA ALA A 1099 1.46 10.66 -51.54
C ALA A 1099 0.81 10.61 -52.93
N ASP A 1100 1.33 11.35 -53.91
CA ASP A 1100 0.79 11.34 -55.27
C ASP A 1100 0.98 9.99 -55.97
N ALA A 1101 2.13 9.35 -55.78
CA ALA A 1101 2.41 8.04 -56.35
C ALA A 1101 1.46 6.97 -55.78
N GLN A 1102 1.25 6.97 -54.46
CA GLN A 1102 0.29 6.09 -53.79
C GLN A 1102 -1.16 6.35 -54.23
N LYS A 1103 -1.64 7.60 -54.19
CA LYS A 1103 -2.99 7.97 -54.68
C LYS A 1103 -3.20 7.50 -56.12
N ARG A 1104 -2.23 7.73 -57.01
CA ARG A 1104 -2.31 7.29 -58.40
C ARG A 1104 -2.43 5.77 -58.52
N ALA A 1105 -1.61 5.02 -57.79
CA ALA A 1105 -1.62 3.57 -57.84
C ALA A 1105 -2.92 2.99 -57.26
N TYR A 1106 -3.37 3.51 -56.12
CA TYR A 1106 -4.56 3.01 -55.44
C TYR A 1106 -5.85 3.38 -56.16
N SER A 1107 -5.88 4.52 -56.85
CA SER A 1107 -7.00 4.91 -57.74
C SER A 1107 -7.13 4.03 -58.99
N MET A 1108 -6.24 3.06 -59.24
CA MET A 1108 -6.48 2.02 -60.25
C MET A 1108 -7.51 0.97 -59.80
N GLY A 1109 -7.73 0.83 -58.49
CA GLY A 1109 -8.80 0.02 -57.91
C GLY A 1109 -10.13 0.78 -57.83
N ALA A 1110 -11.05 0.34 -56.97
CA ALA A 1110 -12.31 1.05 -56.70
C ALA A 1110 -12.15 2.29 -55.81
N GLY A 1111 -10.98 2.49 -55.21
CA GLY A 1111 -10.67 3.64 -54.38
C GLY A 1111 -9.65 3.30 -53.29
N TRP A 1112 -9.54 4.22 -52.33
CA TRP A 1112 -8.64 4.09 -51.19
C TRP A 1112 -9.19 4.82 -49.96
N ILE A 1113 -8.74 4.41 -48.78
CA ILE A 1113 -9.08 5.00 -47.49
C ILE A 1113 -7.78 5.21 -46.73
N TYR A 1114 -7.52 6.46 -46.34
CA TYR A 1114 -6.27 6.84 -45.68
C TYR A 1114 -6.35 6.55 -44.18
N TRP A 1115 -5.33 5.90 -43.62
CA TRP A 1115 -5.21 5.67 -42.18
C TRP A 1115 -4.26 6.70 -41.57
N ASN A 1116 -4.75 7.71 -40.84
CA ASN A 1116 -6.13 8.02 -40.46
C ASN A 1116 -6.44 9.52 -40.65
N PHE A 1117 -7.67 9.97 -40.42
CA PHE A 1117 -8.06 11.38 -40.61
C PHE A 1117 -7.34 12.33 -39.64
N LYS A 1118 -7.11 11.89 -38.38
CA LYS A 1118 -6.32 12.64 -37.39
C LYS A 1118 -5.63 11.75 -36.36
N VAL A 1119 -4.60 12.31 -35.73
CA VAL A 1119 -3.93 11.77 -34.53
C VAL A 1119 -3.82 12.87 -33.48
N GLU A 1120 -3.56 12.50 -32.22
CA GLU A 1120 -3.38 13.48 -31.15
C GLU A 1120 -2.09 14.28 -31.37
N GLN A 1121 -2.17 15.58 -31.10
CA GLN A 1121 -1.01 16.47 -31.09
C GLN A 1121 -0.55 16.62 -29.64
N SER A 1122 0.51 15.90 -29.28
CA SER A 1122 1.11 15.96 -27.95
C SER A 1122 2.62 15.81 -28.05
N GLU A 1123 3.33 16.21 -26.99
CA GLU A 1123 4.79 16.05 -26.92
C GLU A 1123 5.21 14.56 -27.06
N LEU A 1124 4.41 13.65 -26.50
CA LEU A 1124 4.60 12.19 -26.60
C LEU A 1124 4.39 11.66 -28.02
N ALA A 1125 3.40 12.20 -28.75
CA ALA A 1125 3.16 11.85 -30.13
C ALA A 1125 4.24 12.40 -31.08
N GLY A 1126 5.04 13.37 -30.65
CA GLY A 1126 6.07 13.99 -31.46
C GLY A 1126 5.51 14.51 -32.78
N ASP A 1127 6.16 14.18 -33.90
CA ASP A 1127 5.71 14.57 -35.25
C ASP A 1127 5.00 13.42 -35.99
N LEU A 1128 4.36 12.48 -35.27
CA LEU A 1128 3.63 11.36 -35.89
C LEU A 1128 2.51 11.84 -36.83
N GLY A 1129 1.92 13.01 -36.56
CA GLY A 1129 0.92 13.63 -37.42
C GLY A 1129 1.39 13.81 -38.87
N ARG A 1130 2.70 14.02 -39.07
CA ARG A 1130 3.32 14.22 -40.39
C ARG A 1130 3.07 13.07 -41.37
N THR A 1131 2.95 11.83 -40.88
CA THR A 1131 2.80 10.64 -41.76
C THR A 1131 1.51 9.86 -41.54
N TRP A 1132 0.75 10.15 -40.48
CA TRP A 1132 -0.44 9.38 -40.08
C TRP A 1132 -1.72 10.19 -39.97
N SER A 1133 -1.68 11.51 -40.12
CA SER A 1133 -2.87 12.38 -40.11
C SER A 1133 -3.12 12.98 -41.48
N TYR A 1134 -4.27 12.66 -42.08
CA TYR A 1134 -4.70 13.27 -43.33
C TYR A 1134 -4.87 14.80 -43.18
N PHE A 1135 -5.44 15.25 -42.05
CA PHE A 1135 -5.63 16.67 -41.79
C PHE A 1135 -4.30 17.44 -41.78
N GLU A 1136 -3.29 16.90 -41.11
CA GLU A 1136 -1.93 17.48 -41.11
C GLU A 1136 -1.30 17.42 -42.49
N GLY A 1137 -1.48 16.31 -43.22
CA GLY A 1137 -0.97 16.18 -44.58
C GLY A 1137 -1.53 17.25 -45.53
N VAL A 1138 -2.80 17.66 -45.36
CA VAL A 1138 -3.37 18.78 -46.11
C VAL A 1138 -2.86 20.13 -45.61
N GLU A 1139 -2.77 20.34 -44.29
CA GLU A 1139 -2.27 21.59 -43.70
C GLU A 1139 -0.80 21.87 -44.06
N ARG A 1140 0.01 20.82 -44.19
CA ARG A 1140 1.43 20.88 -44.56
C ARG A 1140 1.69 20.66 -46.06
N GLU A 1141 0.63 20.60 -46.86
CA GLU A 1141 0.69 20.49 -48.33
C GLU A 1141 1.36 19.21 -48.88
N TYR A 1142 1.39 18.12 -48.11
CA TYR A 1142 1.76 16.78 -48.61
C TYR A 1142 0.60 16.11 -49.35
N LEU A 1143 -0.63 16.40 -48.94
CA LEU A 1143 -1.86 15.91 -49.53
C LEU A 1143 -2.65 17.08 -50.11
N THR A 1144 -3.28 16.85 -51.25
CA THR A 1144 -4.17 17.82 -51.89
C THR A 1144 -5.46 17.95 -51.10
N LYS A 1145 -6.04 19.16 -51.04
CA LYS A 1145 -7.34 19.38 -50.40
C LYS A 1145 -8.44 18.56 -51.07
N ASP A 1146 -8.41 18.43 -52.40
CA ASP A 1146 -9.25 17.50 -53.16
C ASP A 1146 -8.50 16.17 -53.35
N PRO A 1147 -8.97 15.05 -52.75
CA PRO A 1147 -8.38 13.72 -52.86
C PRO A 1147 -8.20 13.22 -54.30
N SER A 1148 -9.03 13.69 -55.24
CA SER A 1148 -8.98 13.25 -56.65
C SER A 1148 -7.83 13.87 -57.43
N GLN A 1149 -7.22 14.95 -56.91
CA GLN A 1149 -6.14 15.67 -57.57
C GLN A 1149 -4.78 15.15 -57.14
N LEU A 1150 -3.79 15.31 -58.03
CA LEU A 1150 -2.37 15.06 -57.77
C LEU A 1150 -1.63 16.38 -57.95
N PHE A 1151 -0.60 16.64 -57.14
CA PHE A 1151 0.31 17.78 -57.39
C PHE A 1151 1.12 17.54 -58.68
N ASN A 1152 1.59 16.30 -58.90
CA ASN A 1152 2.27 15.87 -60.10
C ASN A 1152 1.61 14.61 -60.70
N PRO A 1153 0.78 14.73 -61.75
CA PRO A 1153 0.15 13.58 -62.38
C PRO A 1153 1.15 12.63 -63.06
N ASN A 1154 2.36 13.08 -63.38
CA ASN A 1154 3.40 12.31 -64.07
C ASN A 1154 4.43 11.70 -63.11
N VAL A 1155 4.15 11.65 -61.80
CA VAL A 1155 5.09 11.21 -60.75
C VAL A 1155 5.72 9.84 -61.02
N CYS A 1156 5.00 8.92 -61.66
CA CYS A 1156 5.49 7.57 -61.95
C CYS A 1156 6.26 7.41 -63.27
N ASP A 1157 6.33 8.43 -64.13
CA ASP A 1157 6.86 8.27 -65.49
C ASP A 1157 8.33 7.82 -65.57
N LEU A 1158 9.13 8.18 -64.57
CA LEU A 1158 10.55 7.83 -64.48
C LEU A 1158 10.81 6.44 -63.86
N PHE A 1159 9.79 5.86 -63.22
CA PHE A 1159 9.92 4.66 -62.40
C PHE A 1159 9.23 3.43 -62.98
N ILE A 1160 8.44 3.58 -64.05
CA ILE A 1160 7.80 2.46 -64.74
C ILE A 1160 8.86 1.67 -65.52
N THR A 1161 9.02 0.38 -65.21
CA THR A 1161 10.10 -0.47 -65.76
C THR A 1161 9.96 -0.73 -67.26
N SER A 1162 8.77 -0.57 -67.84
CA SER A 1162 8.54 -0.74 -69.30
C SER A 1162 9.13 0.39 -70.17
N LYS A 1163 9.66 1.46 -69.56
CA LYS A 1163 10.36 2.57 -70.24
C LYS A 1163 11.90 2.52 -70.10
N LYS A 1164 12.48 1.55 -69.37
CA LYS A 1164 13.93 1.38 -69.20
C LYS A 1164 14.50 0.26 -70.08
#